data_AF-A0A971FSE7-F1
#
_entry.id   AF-A0A971FSE7-F1
#
_cell.length_a   1.000
_cell.length_b   1.000
_cell.length_c   1.000
_cell.angle_alpha   90.00
_cell.angle_beta   90.00
_cell.angle_gamma   90.00
#
_symmetry.space_group_name_H-M   'P 1'
#
loop_
_entity.id
_entity.type
_entity.pdbx_description
1 polymer ?
#
loop_
_entity_poly.entity_id
_entity_poly.type
_entity_poly.pdbx_seq_one_letter_code
_entity_poly.pdbx_strand_id
1 'polypeptide(L)'
;MIQMNKNEILKSIKNEVYYAELPSKMDVSIDNHILHITMDAEGVLQNMQNDASSFEGWVFCLKTFFPDIDTVVIDWEDPAFSPDEKVIRTQQKHYSRFLIRVIWFVENYVWAVVDESRKAEITCFKQRFSELTLNYPLQKSKDKSVKSETDQKMKYEAMLETAIYQHLSKTGFANHQLPMGLFDGQVSLATAITPGGASQADLWKIENDEFCVYELKDCINTDNTHVGIITELMFYANVIHRLTITQEIHYPTDADKYRTIKRDNASRGFEHILDAIYQHSITHVKAVLLTDRLHPLIEYKKELLLNDMSRSKTNIRFEHLTVLQLLPAELIPAPTYKEVQGAQQVRVLQTSPYFVDVNGGGKWKAGLQNIELPYIIEEGNELMNLYPPIREDAIDYFLQNGIGWWKSNNSLNTPTGHMLSSQISCVNHLFPLMKPDDSASLLSMLNSVQERYHFIKILTNPLDKPDCHGNICFEFIWKNRTLLGERAEKRGAMCTSIDAVVYAETEEHSRILIPIEWKYVETYEHKRAVQSSIDRYKSRLDNSSNIKEWKEEYEYDPIYELVRQAMLVEQIIKNYDSELPVDDYLHINVIPEGNVELRSEVSLFPKGLKDEGKFIMLDPRKLMLPIKETHQDLYNYLESRYWQ
;
A
#
# COMPACT_ATOMS: atom_id res chain seq x y z
N MET A 1 40.85 -4.81 -26.25
CA MET A 1 39.59 -5.56 -26.34
C MET A 1 39.11 -5.76 -24.92
N ILE A 2 38.13 -4.95 -24.52
CA ILE A 2 37.53 -5.04 -23.19
C ILE A 2 36.34 -5.97 -23.36
N GLN A 3 36.50 -7.20 -22.85
CA GLN A 3 35.39 -8.12 -22.66
C GLN A 3 35.03 -8.03 -21.18
N MET A 4 33.78 -7.69 -20.88
CA MET A 4 33.27 -7.61 -19.51
C MET A 4 32.02 -8.46 -19.40
N ASN A 5 32.04 -9.43 -18.49
CA ASN A 5 30.82 -10.12 -18.07
C ASN A 5 30.03 -9.27 -17.05
N LYS A 6 28.81 -9.69 -16.73
CA LYS A 6 27.92 -9.00 -15.79
C LYS A 6 28.56 -8.64 -14.44
N ASN A 7 29.39 -9.53 -13.88
CA ASN A 7 30.05 -9.27 -12.59
C ASN A 7 31.12 -8.18 -12.71
N GLU A 8 31.85 -8.14 -13.82
CA GLU A 8 32.85 -7.11 -14.11
C GLU A 8 32.18 -5.76 -14.38
N ILE A 9 31.06 -5.77 -15.11
CA ILE A 9 30.20 -4.59 -15.32
C ILE A 9 29.74 -4.04 -13.97
N LEU A 10 29.13 -4.88 -13.13
CA LEU A 10 28.66 -4.48 -11.81
C LEU A 10 29.81 -3.93 -10.95
N LYS A 11 30.96 -4.60 -10.93
CA LYS A 11 32.14 -4.15 -10.18
C LYS A 11 32.62 -2.78 -10.66
N SER A 12 32.61 -2.53 -11.97
CA SER A 12 32.98 -1.24 -12.53
C SER A 12 32.02 -0.13 -12.09
N ILE A 13 30.71 -0.38 -12.18
CA ILE A 13 29.68 0.57 -11.74
C ILE A 13 29.81 0.85 -10.24
N LYS A 14 30.11 -0.18 -9.43
CA LYS A 14 30.30 -0.04 -7.97
C LYS A 14 31.46 0.86 -7.55
N ASN A 15 32.39 1.19 -8.45
CA ASN A 15 33.42 2.19 -8.19
C ASN A 15 32.85 3.62 -8.13
N GLU A 16 31.74 3.87 -8.83
CA GLU A 16 31.05 5.17 -8.87
C GLU A 16 29.80 5.17 -7.97
N VAL A 17 29.05 4.06 -7.96
CA VAL A 17 27.80 3.88 -7.20
C VAL A 17 27.90 2.61 -6.35
N TYR A 18 28.36 2.75 -5.11
CA TYR A 18 28.70 1.62 -4.22
C TYR A 18 27.57 0.59 -4.03
N TYR A 19 26.33 1.06 -3.88
CA TYR A 19 25.13 0.23 -3.69
C TYR A 19 24.46 -0.18 -5.01
N ALA A 20 25.16 -0.09 -6.15
CA ALA A 20 24.60 -0.48 -7.43
C ALA A 20 24.20 -1.96 -7.45
N GLU A 21 23.07 -2.24 -8.09
CA GLU A 21 22.61 -3.58 -8.41
C GLU A 21 22.24 -3.65 -9.89
N LEU A 22 22.29 -4.86 -10.45
CA LEU A 22 21.90 -5.17 -11.82
C LEU A 22 20.72 -6.15 -11.80
N PRO A 23 19.86 -6.15 -12.84
CA PRO A 23 18.65 -6.96 -12.86
C PRO A 23 18.96 -8.45 -12.78
N SER A 24 18.23 -9.20 -11.95
CA SER A 24 18.49 -10.63 -11.74
C SER A 24 18.08 -11.50 -12.93
N LYS A 25 17.08 -11.10 -13.71
CA LYS A 25 16.43 -11.84 -14.82
C LYS A 25 16.93 -11.42 -16.21
N MET A 26 18.08 -10.77 -16.26
CA MET A 26 18.66 -10.26 -17.50
C MET A 26 20.17 -10.43 -17.45
N ASP A 27 20.73 -11.15 -18.41
CA ASP A 27 22.16 -11.25 -18.57
C ASP A 27 22.69 -10.08 -19.40
N VAL A 28 23.86 -9.59 -19.03
CA VAL A 28 24.50 -8.44 -19.69
C VAL A 28 25.98 -8.67 -19.85
N SER A 29 26.51 -8.36 -21.02
CA SER A 29 27.94 -8.40 -21.30
C SER A 29 28.33 -7.29 -22.26
N ILE A 30 29.60 -6.87 -22.20
CA ILE A 30 30.18 -5.92 -23.13
C ILE A 30 31.33 -6.62 -23.84
N ASP A 31 31.29 -6.67 -25.16
CA ASP A 31 32.40 -7.13 -25.98
C ASP A 31 32.62 -6.18 -27.15
N ASN A 32 33.86 -5.74 -27.36
CA ASN A 32 34.25 -4.91 -28.50
C ASN A 32 33.31 -3.72 -28.79
N HIS A 33 32.98 -2.91 -27.78
CA HIS A 33 32.07 -1.75 -27.89
C HIS A 33 30.59 -2.11 -28.13
N ILE A 34 30.22 -3.39 -27.98
CA ILE A 34 28.85 -3.88 -28.12
C ILE A 34 28.31 -4.28 -26.75
N LEU A 35 27.16 -3.72 -26.36
CA LEU A 35 26.39 -4.19 -25.22
C LEU A 35 25.45 -5.31 -25.66
N HIS A 36 25.61 -6.49 -25.08
CA HIS A 36 24.65 -7.58 -25.24
C HIS A 36 23.73 -7.60 -24.03
N ILE A 37 22.43 -7.62 -24.28
CA ILE A 37 21.41 -7.80 -23.25
C ILE A 37 20.53 -8.98 -23.65
N THR A 38 20.43 -9.98 -22.78
CA THR A 38 19.56 -11.13 -22.96
C THR A 38 18.57 -11.21 -21.81
N MET A 39 17.28 -11.07 -22.11
CA MET A 39 16.21 -11.25 -21.11
C MET A 39 15.83 -12.73 -20.98
N ASP A 40 15.64 -13.21 -19.76
CA ASP A 40 15.22 -14.60 -19.57
C ASP A 40 13.73 -14.83 -19.89
N ALA A 41 13.34 -16.10 -19.95
CA ALA A 41 12.01 -16.53 -20.33
C ALA A 41 10.90 -16.02 -19.39
N GLU A 42 11.22 -15.71 -18.13
CA GLU A 42 10.27 -15.13 -17.18
C GLU A 42 10.19 -13.61 -17.29
N GLY A 43 11.33 -12.94 -17.49
CA GLY A 43 11.46 -11.49 -17.59
C GLY A 43 10.60 -10.92 -18.71
N VAL A 44 10.55 -11.58 -19.86
CA VAL A 44 9.72 -11.16 -21.01
C VAL A 44 8.20 -11.32 -20.77
N LEU A 45 7.80 -12.01 -19.70
CA LEU A 45 6.40 -12.25 -19.33
C LEU A 45 5.89 -11.34 -18.19
N GLN A 46 6.75 -10.51 -17.61
CA GLN A 46 6.42 -9.69 -16.45
C GLN A 46 5.85 -8.31 -16.81
N ASN A 47 5.45 -7.56 -15.78
CA ASN A 47 5.10 -6.16 -15.95
C ASN A 47 6.37 -5.36 -16.30
N MET A 48 6.27 -4.41 -17.23
CA MET A 48 7.39 -3.60 -17.70
C MET A 48 8.00 -2.69 -16.62
N GLN A 49 7.23 -2.43 -15.55
CA GLN A 49 7.69 -1.73 -14.35
C GLN A 49 8.64 -2.56 -13.49
N ASN A 50 8.60 -3.90 -13.60
CA ASN A 50 9.50 -4.75 -12.83
C ASN A 50 10.91 -4.64 -13.42
N ASP A 51 11.92 -4.55 -12.55
CA ASP A 51 13.32 -4.46 -13.00
C ASP A 51 13.76 -5.65 -13.86
N ALA A 52 13.11 -6.81 -13.70
CA ALA A 52 13.30 -7.98 -14.53
C ALA A 52 12.87 -7.80 -16.00
N SER A 53 11.94 -6.89 -16.28
CA SER A 53 11.37 -6.66 -17.61
C SER A 53 11.80 -5.33 -18.23
N SER A 54 12.48 -4.46 -17.49
CA SER A 54 12.68 -3.05 -17.83
C SER A 54 13.89 -2.76 -18.73
N PHE A 55 14.04 -3.51 -19.83
CA PHE A 55 15.27 -3.49 -20.63
C PHE A 55 15.66 -2.11 -21.16
N GLU A 56 14.73 -1.27 -21.57
CA GLU A 56 15.05 0.07 -22.08
C GLU A 56 15.74 0.91 -21.02
N GLY A 57 15.22 0.90 -19.80
CA GLY A 57 15.82 1.58 -18.66
C GLY A 57 17.21 1.05 -18.34
N TRP A 58 17.40 -0.28 -18.35
CA TRP A 58 18.71 -0.89 -18.12
C TRP A 58 19.71 -0.60 -19.25
N VAL A 59 19.29 -0.61 -20.51
CA VAL A 59 20.14 -0.20 -21.65
C VAL A 59 20.70 1.20 -21.42
N PHE A 60 19.85 2.16 -21.07
CA PHE A 60 20.30 3.53 -20.83
C PHE A 60 21.17 3.65 -19.56
N CYS A 61 20.81 2.96 -18.48
CA CYS A 61 21.67 2.89 -17.29
C CYS A 61 23.05 2.37 -17.67
N LEU A 62 23.16 1.26 -18.40
CA LEU A 62 24.46 0.69 -18.75
C LEU A 62 25.24 1.58 -19.73
N LYS A 63 24.60 2.02 -20.82
CA LYS A 63 25.25 2.83 -21.86
C LYS A 63 25.82 4.15 -21.31
N THR A 64 25.20 4.75 -20.30
CA THR A 64 25.70 5.99 -19.68
C THR A 64 26.92 5.79 -18.78
N PHE A 65 27.12 4.61 -18.21
CA PHE A 65 28.33 4.25 -17.47
C PHE A 65 29.45 3.75 -18.39
N PHE A 66 29.11 3.27 -19.59
CA PHE A 66 30.06 2.78 -20.58
C PHE A 66 29.87 3.55 -21.91
N PRO A 67 30.38 4.80 -21.99
CA PRO A 67 30.12 5.70 -23.12
C PRO A 67 30.73 5.20 -24.44
N ASP A 68 31.71 4.30 -24.37
CA ASP A 68 32.37 3.70 -25.54
C ASP A 68 31.51 2.63 -26.23
N ILE A 69 30.25 2.42 -25.80
CA ILE A 69 29.33 1.48 -26.43
C ILE A 69 28.70 2.12 -27.67
N ASP A 70 29.01 1.54 -28.84
CA ASP A 70 28.55 1.97 -30.15
C ASP A 70 27.28 1.24 -30.61
N THR A 71 27.07 0.01 -30.12
CA THR A 71 25.94 -0.84 -30.52
C THR A 71 25.37 -1.59 -29.33
N VAL A 72 24.05 -1.74 -29.31
CA VAL A 72 23.33 -2.57 -28.32
C VAL A 72 22.60 -3.67 -29.07
N VAL A 73 22.88 -4.93 -28.72
CA VAL A 73 22.22 -6.12 -29.23
C VAL A 73 21.23 -6.62 -28.18
N ILE A 74 19.96 -6.66 -28.55
CA ILE A 74 18.86 -7.11 -27.70
C ILE A 74 18.47 -8.53 -28.10
N ASP A 75 18.49 -9.43 -27.13
CA ASP A 75 18.07 -10.82 -27.23
C ASP A 75 17.17 -11.20 -26.05
N TRP A 76 16.49 -12.34 -26.17
CA TRP A 76 15.68 -12.91 -25.11
C TRP A 76 15.55 -14.43 -25.27
N GLU A 77 15.17 -15.13 -24.21
CA GLU A 77 14.82 -16.54 -24.26
C GLU A 77 13.35 -16.74 -24.69
N ASP A 78 13.04 -17.93 -25.20
CA ASP A 78 11.66 -18.27 -25.54
C ASP A 78 10.77 -18.31 -24.28
N PRO A 79 9.60 -17.65 -24.28
CA PRO A 79 8.77 -17.54 -23.09
C PRO A 79 8.23 -18.90 -22.61
N ALA A 80 8.35 -19.15 -21.31
CA ALA A 80 7.77 -20.32 -20.65
C ALA A 80 6.38 -19.99 -20.06
N PHE A 81 5.33 -20.22 -20.83
CA PHE A 81 3.96 -19.91 -20.42
C PHE A 81 3.43 -20.84 -19.31
N SER A 82 2.65 -20.27 -18.40
CA SER A 82 1.91 -21.00 -17.37
C SER A 82 0.85 -21.90 -17.99
N PRO A 83 0.58 -23.09 -17.43
CA PRO A 83 -0.54 -23.93 -17.85
C PRO A 83 -1.92 -23.39 -17.41
N ASP A 84 -1.97 -22.40 -16.51
CA ASP A 84 -3.22 -21.79 -16.05
C ASP A 84 -3.79 -20.84 -17.13
N GLU A 85 -5.05 -21.05 -17.52
CA GLU A 85 -5.70 -20.34 -18.62
C GLU A 85 -5.84 -18.82 -18.39
N LYS A 86 -6.01 -18.36 -17.14
CA LYS A 86 -6.09 -16.92 -16.83
C LYS A 86 -4.70 -16.29 -16.81
N VAL A 87 -3.72 -17.02 -16.29
CA VAL A 87 -2.33 -16.56 -16.20
C VAL A 87 -1.71 -16.48 -17.61
N ILE A 88 -1.87 -17.50 -18.45
CA ILE A 88 -1.30 -17.53 -19.80
C ILE A 88 -1.80 -16.37 -20.66
N ARG A 89 -3.10 -16.03 -20.61
CA ARG A 89 -3.66 -14.90 -21.37
C ARG A 89 -3.03 -13.58 -20.95
N THR A 90 -2.71 -13.43 -19.67
CA THR A 90 -2.02 -12.25 -19.14
C THR A 90 -0.56 -12.23 -19.58
N GLN A 91 0.15 -13.35 -19.46
CA GLN A 91 1.54 -13.50 -19.92
C GLN A 91 1.69 -13.24 -21.43
N GLN A 92 0.78 -13.73 -22.26
CA GLN A 92 0.80 -13.47 -23.71
C GLN A 92 0.68 -11.99 -24.05
N LYS A 93 -0.10 -11.24 -23.26
CA LYS A 93 -0.21 -9.78 -23.39
C LYS A 93 1.04 -9.06 -22.95
N HIS A 94 1.66 -9.51 -21.85
CA HIS A 94 2.97 -8.99 -21.42
C HIS A 94 4.04 -9.23 -22.48
N TYR A 95 4.10 -10.43 -23.05
CA TYR A 95 5.03 -10.78 -24.11
C TYR A 95 4.79 -9.95 -25.38
N SER A 96 3.53 -9.80 -25.81
CA SER A 96 3.19 -8.96 -26.97
C SER A 96 3.58 -7.50 -26.74
N ARG A 97 3.36 -6.98 -25.52
CA ARG A 97 3.83 -5.63 -25.13
C ARG A 97 5.35 -5.54 -25.19
N PHE A 98 6.07 -6.54 -24.68
CA PHE A 98 7.54 -6.62 -24.75
C PHE A 98 8.04 -6.57 -26.20
N LEU A 99 7.46 -7.35 -27.12
CA LEU A 99 7.85 -7.32 -28.54
C LEU A 99 7.58 -5.96 -29.20
N ILE A 100 6.44 -5.32 -28.91
CA ILE A 100 6.14 -3.95 -29.38
C ILE A 100 7.23 -2.96 -28.93
N ARG A 101 7.63 -3.04 -27.67
CA ARG A 101 8.67 -2.18 -27.11
C ARG A 101 10.03 -2.39 -27.77
N VAL A 102 10.44 -3.64 -27.99
CA VAL A 102 11.68 -3.96 -28.72
C VAL A 102 11.63 -3.34 -30.11
N ILE A 103 10.52 -3.52 -30.83
CA ILE A 103 10.30 -2.95 -32.17
C ILE A 103 10.48 -1.43 -32.15
N TRP A 104 9.77 -0.73 -31.27
CA TRP A 104 9.83 0.73 -31.21
C TRP A 104 11.21 1.21 -30.76
N PHE A 105 11.87 0.49 -29.86
CA PHE A 105 13.21 0.84 -29.40
C PHE A 105 14.23 0.81 -30.53
N VAL A 106 14.27 -0.27 -31.33
CA VAL A 106 15.21 -0.36 -32.48
C VAL A 106 14.83 0.56 -33.64
N GLU A 107 13.55 0.91 -33.77
CA GLU A 107 13.11 1.93 -34.74
C GLU A 107 13.58 3.33 -34.33
N ASN A 108 13.51 3.64 -33.04
CA ASN A 108 13.83 4.95 -32.49
C ASN A 108 15.34 5.21 -32.38
N TYR A 109 16.13 4.18 -32.06
CA TYR A 109 17.56 4.31 -31.77
C TYR A 109 18.40 3.53 -32.78
N VAL A 110 19.17 4.24 -33.61
CA VAL A 110 19.99 3.65 -34.70
C VAL A 110 21.09 2.69 -34.22
N TRP A 111 21.52 2.84 -32.98
CA TRP A 111 22.56 2.02 -32.35
C TRP A 111 21.99 0.75 -31.71
N ALA A 112 20.67 0.58 -31.66
CA ALA A 112 20.02 -0.60 -31.10
C ALA A 112 19.62 -1.57 -32.23
N VAL A 113 19.95 -2.85 -32.05
CA VAL A 113 19.58 -3.92 -32.97
C VAL A 113 19.06 -5.12 -32.20
N VAL A 114 18.25 -5.94 -32.87
CA VAL A 114 17.81 -7.24 -32.36
C VAL A 114 18.80 -8.31 -32.83
N ASP A 115 19.08 -9.28 -31.97
CA ASP A 115 19.88 -10.46 -32.34
C ASP A 115 19.34 -11.15 -33.60
N GLU A 116 20.23 -11.70 -34.42
CA GLU A 116 19.87 -12.30 -35.71
C GLU A 116 18.82 -13.41 -35.55
N SER A 117 18.92 -14.20 -34.48
CA SER A 117 18.00 -15.30 -34.18
C SER A 117 16.56 -14.84 -33.94
N ARG A 118 16.37 -13.59 -33.53
CA ARG A 118 15.06 -13.01 -33.15
C ARG A 118 14.39 -12.20 -34.27
N LYS A 119 15.09 -11.89 -35.35
CA LYS A 119 14.56 -11.08 -36.47
C LYS A 119 13.31 -11.69 -37.14
N ALA A 120 13.29 -13.01 -37.28
CA ALA A 120 12.15 -13.72 -37.87
C ALA A 120 10.89 -13.57 -37.01
N GLU A 121 11.03 -13.72 -35.68
CA GLU A 121 9.94 -13.55 -34.73
C GLU A 121 9.35 -12.14 -34.79
N ILE A 122 10.21 -11.12 -34.77
CA ILE A 122 9.78 -9.72 -34.87
C ILE A 122 9.04 -9.46 -36.19
N THR A 123 9.53 -10.01 -37.29
CA THR A 123 8.89 -9.86 -38.61
C THR A 123 7.51 -10.50 -38.64
N CYS A 124 7.37 -11.73 -38.13
CA CYS A 124 6.08 -12.40 -38.02
C CYS A 124 5.12 -11.67 -37.08
N PHE A 125 5.62 -11.12 -35.96
CA PHE A 125 4.81 -10.38 -35.01
C PHE A 125 4.25 -9.08 -35.62
N LYS A 126 5.07 -8.32 -36.37
CA LYS A 126 4.60 -7.11 -37.07
C LYS A 126 3.46 -7.40 -38.06
N GLN A 127 3.45 -8.57 -38.67
CA GLN A 127 2.43 -9.00 -39.65
C GLN A 127 1.16 -9.59 -39.00
N ARG A 128 1.16 -9.80 -37.68
CA ARG A 128 0.09 -10.50 -36.96
C ARG A 128 -1.18 -9.66 -36.82
N PHE A 129 -1.06 -8.34 -36.77
CA PHE A 129 -2.17 -7.43 -36.50
C PHE A 129 -2.48 -6.59 -37.73
N SER A 130 -3.78 -6.32 -37.92
CA SER A 130 -4.28 -5.55 -39.04
C SER A 130 -4.16 -4.05 -38.83
N GLU A 131 -4.40 -3.61 -37.60
CA GLU A 131 -4.40 -2.20 -37.20
C GLU A 131 -4.16 -2.10 -35.69
N LEU A 132 -3.30 -1.16 -35.27
CA LEU A 132 -3.13 -0.85 -33.85
C LEU A 132 -4.15 0.18 -33.41
N THR A 133 -5.03 -0.23 -32.51
CA THR A 133 -6.08 0.63 -31.97
C THR A 133 -5.91 0.86 -30.47
N LEU A 134 -5.97 2.12 -30.05
CA LEU A 134 -5.86 2.54 -28.66
C LEU A 134 -7.26 2.59 -28.00
N ASN A 135 -7.39 2.13 -26.76
CA ASN A 135 -8.61 2.36 -26.00
C ASN A 135 -8.71 3.80 -25.48
N TYR A 136 -9.91 4.23 -25.08
CA TYR A 136 -10.16 5.60 -24.63
C TYR A 136 -11.08 5.63 -23.40
N PRO A 137 -11.10 6.72 -22.62
CA PRO A 137 -11.90 6.77 -21.39
C PRO A 137 -13.40 6.85 -21.70
N LEU A 138 -14.16 5.88 -21.19
CA LEU A 138 -15.62 5.79 -21.36
C LEU A 138 -16.41 6.29 -20.15
N GLN A 139 -15.78 6.33 -18.99
CA GLN A 139 -16.36 6.83 -17.76
C GLN A 139 -15.62 8.11 -17.39
N LYS A 140 -16.35 9.11 -16.85
CA LYS A 140 -15.71 10.19 -16.10
C LYS A 140 -14.77 9.50 -15.11
N SER A 141 -13.56 10.04 -14.89
CA SER A 141 -12.79 9.57 -13.74
C SER A 141 -13.74 9.54 -12.55
N LYS A 142 -13.71 8.49 -11.72
CA LYS A 142 -14.31 8.58 -10.40
C LYS A 142 -13.80 9.90 -9.85
N ASP A 143 -14.67 10.90 -9.80
CA ASP A 143 -14.30 12.21 -9.30
C ASP A 143 -14.21 11.96 -7.82
N LYS A 144 -13.02 11.59 -7.36
CA LYS A 144 -12.84 11.19 -5.97
C LYS A 144 -13.02 12.41 -5.03
N SER A 145 -13.25 13.60 -5.61
CA SER A 145 -13.73 14.80 -4.93
C SER A 145 -15.26 14.82 -4.71
N VAL A 146 -16.05 14.14 -5.54
CA VAL A 146 -17.51 14.02 -5.39
C VAL A 146 -17.82 12.77 -4.57
N LYS A 147 -18.03 13.03 -3.28
CA LYS A 147 -18.40 12.07 -2.25
C LYS A 147 -19.57 11.17 -2.70
N SER A 148 -19.29 9.88 -2.87
CA SER A 148 -20.20 8.85 -2.37
C SER A 148 -19.75 8.52 -0.95
N GLU A 149 -20.68 8.23 -0.04
CA GLU A 149 -20.37 7.81 1.35
C GLU A 149 -19.53 6.52 1.42
N THR A 150 -19.22 5.89 0.28
CA THR A 150 -18.46 4.63 0.16
C THR A 150 -17.12 4.77 -0.58
N ASP A 151 -16.71 5.95 -1.05
CA ASP A 151 -15.43 6.18 -1.77
C ASP A 151 -14.37 6.95 -0.94
N GLN A 152 -14.50 7.07 0.38
CA GLN A 152 -13.51 7.74 1.23
C GLN A 152 -12.29 6.84 1.52
N LYS A 153 -11.28 6.92 0.64
CA LYS A 153 -9.82 6.95 0.94
C LYS A 153 -9.02 6.80 -0.34
N MET A 154 -8.65 7.92 -0.95
CA MET A 154 -7.68 7.91 -2.05
C MET A 154 -6.31 7.52 -1.50
N LYS A 155 -5.59 6.61 -2.17
CA LYS A 155 -4.14 6.44 -1.94
C LYS A 155 -3.45 7.80 -2.16
N TYR A 156 -2.38 8.11 -1.43
CA TYR A 156 -1.66 9.38 -1.54
C TYR A 156 -1.29 9.75 -2.98
N GLU A 157 -0.79 8.78 -3.76
CA GLU A 157 -0.50 8.95 -5.19
C GLU A 157 -1.71 9.47 -5.99
N ALA A 158 -2.92 9.00 -5.70
CA ALA A 158 -4.12 9.50 -6.36
C ALA A 158 -4.53 10.91 -5.89
N MET A 159 -4.25 11.27 -4.63
CA MET A 159 -4.43 12.64 -4.15
C MET A 159 -3.46 13.59 -4.85
N LEU A 160 -2.20 13.14 -5.03
CA LEU A 160 -1.19 13.83 -5.81
C LEU A 160 -1.62 13.99 -7.28
N GLU A 161 -2.00 12.91 -7.97
CA GLU A 161 -2.54 12.95 -9.34
C GLU A 161 -3.59 14.06 -9.46
N THR A 162 -4.52 14.10 -8.50
CA THR A 162 -5.62 15.07 -8.49
C THR A 162 -5.14 16.50 -8.33
N ALA A 163 -4.29 16.76 -7.34
CA ALA A 163 -3.73 18.10 -7.12
C ALA A 163 -2.89 18.57 -8.32
N ILE A 164 -2.12 17.65 -8.92
CA ILE A 164 -1.24 17.94 -10.05
C ILE A 164 -2.05 18.25 -11.30
N TYR A 165 -3.01 17.40 -11.72
CA TYR A 165 -3.74 17.71 -12.96
C TYR A 165 -4.55 19.00 -12.83
N GLN A 166 -5.13 19.28 -11.64
CA GLN A 166 -5.81 20.55 -11.37
C GLN A 166 -4.87 21.76 -11.51
N HIS A 167 -3.62 21.62 -11.04
CA HIS A 167 -2.60 22.64 -11.21
C HIS A 167 -2.21 22.82 -12.69
N LEU A 168 -1.92 21.73 -13.39
CA LEU A 168 -1.56 21.72 -14.82
C LEU A 168 -2.66 22.32 -15.71
N SER A 169 -3.93 22.13 -15.32
CA SER A 169 -5.10 22.62 -16.05
C SER A 169 -5.22 24.16 -16.07
N LYS A 170 -4.38 24.88 -15.31
CA LYS A 170 -4.35 26.35 -15.31
C LYS A 170 -3.75 26.95 -16.58
N THR A 171 -2.94 26.18 -17.31
CA THR A 171 -2.16 26.66 -18.47
C THR A 171 -2.42 25.89 -19.76
N GLY A 172 -3.07 24.72 -19.68
CA GLY A 172 -3.46 23.91 -20.84
C GLY A 172 -4.56 22.92 -20.47
N PHE A 173 -4.84 21.97 -21.35
CA PHE A 173 -5.80 20.89 -21.08
C PHE A 173 -5.07 19.74 -20.41
N ALA A 174 -5.33 19.51 -19.12
CA ALA A 174 -4.72 18.41 -18.38
C ALA A 174 -5.76 17.47 -17.79
N ASN A 175 -5.39 16.21 -17.67
CA ASN A 175 -6.17 15.22 -16.96
C ASN A 175 -5.27 14.09 -16.44
N HIS A 176 -5.88 13.14 -15.75
CA HIS A 176 -5.22 11.94 -15.25
C HIS A 176 -5.73 10.67 -15.94
N GLN A 177 -5.01 9.57 -15.75
CA GLN A 177 -5.47 8.22 -16.03
C GLN A 177 -5.89 8.01 -17.50
N LEU A 178 -4.98 8.27 -18.43
CA LEU A 178 -5.24 8.06 -19.87
C LEU A 178 -5.04 6.59 -20.23
N PRO A 179 -6.05 5.85 -20.74
CA PRO A 179 -5.87 4.45 -21.12
C PRO A 179 -4.81 4.25 -22.22
N MET A 180 -3.90 3.28 -21.99
CA MET A 180 -2.77 2.98 -22.87
C MET A 180 -2.78 1.54 -23.40
N GLY A 181 -3.97 0.93 -23.47
CA GLY A 181 -4.15 -0.45 -23.92
C GLY A 181 -4.27 -0.52 -25.44
N LEU A 182 -3.50 -1.42 -26.07
CA LEU A 182 -3.50 -1.63 -27.52
C LEU A 182 -4.29 -2.88 -27.91
N PHE A 183 -4.99 -2.76 -29.02
CA PHE A 183 -5.89 -3.78 -29.57
C PHE A 183 -5.66 -3.92 -31.07
N ASP A 184 -5.97 -5.10 -31.62
CA ASP A 184 -6.03 -5.33 -33.06
C ASP A 184 -7.42 -4.94 -33.59
N GLY A 185 -7.51 -3.77 -34.21
CA GLY A 185 -8.76 -3.19 -34.69
C GLY A 185 -9.76 -2.91 -33.57
N GLN A 186 -10.86 -3.67 -33.48
CA GLN A 186 -11.90 -3.36 -32.49
C GLN A 186 -11.40 -3.49 -31.05
N VAL A 187 -11.73 -2.55 -30.16
CA VAL A 187 -11.41 -2.66 -28.72
C VAL A 187 -12.28 -3.72 -28.05
N SER A 188 -11.70 -4.86 -27.67
CA SER A 188 -12.38 -5.97 -26.99
C SER A 188 -11.42 -6.87 -26.20
N LEU A 189 -11.93 -7.73 -25.31
CA LEU A 189 -11.09 -8.71 -24.61
C LEU A 189 -10.38 -9.68 -25.57
N ALA A 190 -10.99 -9.99 -26.72
CA ALA A 190 -10.48 -10.96 -27.69
C ALA A 190 -9.35 -10.40 -28.56
N THR A 191 -9.35 -9.09 -28.78
CA THR A 191 -8.40 -8.36 -29.65
C THR A 191 -7.30 -7.64 -28.85
N ALA A 192 -7.32 -7.75 -27.52
CA ALA A 192 -6.34 -7.10 -26.65
C ALA A 192 -4.92 -7.63 -26.91
N ILE A 193 -4.03 -6.75 -27.34
CA ILE A 193 -2.61 -7.04 -27.60
C ILE A 193 -1.80 -6.85 -26.33
N THR A 194 -2.04 -5.76 -25.59
CA THR A 194 -1.33 -5.45 -24.33
C THR A 194 -2.24 -5.65 -23.11
N PRO A 195 -1.69 -5.71 -21.88
CA PRO A 195 -2.49 -5.78 -20.67
C PRO A 195 -3.44 -4.58 -20.55
N GLY A 196 -4.72 -4.83 -20.25
CA GLY A 196 -5.75 -3.79 -20.13
C GLY A 196 -6.15 -3.49 -18.68
N GLY A 197 -7.05 -2.53 -18.49
CA GLY A 197 -7.66 -2.20 -17.19
C GLY A 197 -6.79 -1.32 -16.28
N ALA A 198 -5.52 -1.67 -16.10
CA ALA A 198 -4.57 -0.96 -15.24
C ALA A 198 -3.44 -0.22 -15.99
N SER A 199 -3.28 -0.43 -17.30
CA SER A 199 -2.28 0.31 -18.09
C SER A 199 -2.83 1.68 -18.49
N GLN A 200 -2.48 2.70 -17.72
CA GLN A 200 -2.92 4.07 -17.91
C GLN A 200 -1.72 4.97 -17.64
N ALA A 201 -1.52 6.01 -18.46
CA ALA A 201 -0.59 7.07 -18.06
C ALA A 201 -1.22 7.89 -16.94
N ASP A 202 -0.45 8.13 -15.87
CA ASP A 202 -0.96 8.73 -14.65
C ASP A 202 -1.51 10.12 -14.91
N LEU A 203 -0.75 10.96 -15.63
CA LEU A 203 -1.12 12.33 -15.95
C LEU A 203 -0.74 12.68 -17.38
N TRP A 204 -1.48 13.61 -17.97
CA TRP A 204 -1.15 14.18 -19.26
C TRP A 204 -1.61 15.63 -19.37
N LYS A 205 -0.97 16.38 -20.27
CA LYS A 205 -1.31 17.77 -20.59
C LYS A 205 -1.11 18.04 -22.08
N ILE A 206 -2.05 18.73 -22.70
CA ILE A 206 -1.86 19.36 -24.02
C ILE A 206 -1.71 20.86 -23.79
N GLU A 207 -0.60 21.41 -24.26
CA GLU A 207 -0.31 22.84 -24.24
C GLU A 207 0.37 23.22 -25.55
N ASN A 208 -0.24 24.14 -26.29
CA ASN A 208 0.21 24.55 -27.62
C ASN A 208 0.38 23.34 -28.57
N ASP A 209 1.59 23.12 -29.08
CA ASP A 209 1.95 22.05 -30.01
C ASP A 209 2.62 20.84 -29.32
N GLU A 210 2.53 20.76 -27.99
CA GLU A 210 3.21 19.74 -27.19
C GLU A 210 2.19 18.88 -26.40
N PHE A 211 2.37 17.55 -26.50
CA PHE A 211 1.66 16.59 -25.65
C PHE A 211 2.59 16.10 -24.55
N CYS A 212 2.29 16.44 -23.30
CA CYS A 212 3.01 16.01 -22.13
C CYS A 212 2.37 14.75 -21.52
N VAL A 213 3.20 13.76 -21.18
CA VAL A 213 2.83 12.58 -20.39
C VAL A 213 3.71 12.55 -19.15
N TYR A 214 3.12 12.29 -17.99
CA TYR A 214 3.86 12.17 -16.74
C TYR A 214 3.62 10.78 -16.13
N GLU A 215 4.70 10.17 -15.67
CA GLU A 215 4.68 8.96 -14.85
C GLU A 215 4.99 9.37 -13.41
N LEU A 216 4.03 9.22 -12.51
CA LEU A 216 4.12 9.66 -11.12
C LEU A 216 4.52 8.47 -10.23
N LYS A 217 5.47 8.66 -9.32
CA LYS A 217 5.72 7.69 -8.23
C LYS A 217 5.73 8.38 -6.88
N ASP A 218 4.94 7.86 -5.94
CA ASP A 218 5.02 8.24 -4.53
C ASP A 218 6.24 7.59 -3.87
N CYS A 219 7.40 8.23 -4.01
CA CYS A 219 8.62 7.80 -3.33
C CYS A 219 8.77 8.38 -1.92
N ILE A 220 7.81 9.15 -1.41
CA ILE A 220 7.83 9.64 -0.02
C ILE A 220 7.36 8.52 0.90
N ASN A 221 6.27 7.83 0.53
CA ASN A 221 5.68 6.77 1.35
C ASN A 221 6.06 5.36 0.90
N THR A 222 6.76 5.22 -0.23
CA THR A 222 7.23 3.93 -0.75
C THR A 222 8.69 4.01 -1.22
N ASP A 223 9.41 2.89 -1.19
CA ASP A 223 10.77 2.79 -1.76
C ASP A 223 10.76 2.44 -3.25
N ASN A 224 9.68 2.80 -3.97
CA ASN A 224 9.49 2.50 -5.38
C ASN A 224 10.41 3.33 -6.28
N THR A 225 11.69 2.95 -6.32
CA THR A 225 12.74 3.58 -7.11
C THR A 225 13.22 2.67 -8.24
N HIS A 226 12.36 1.77 -8.73
CA HIS A 226 12.69 0.80 -9.78
C HIS A 226 13.05 1.48 -11.11
N VAL A 227 13.96 0.86 -11.87
CA VAL A 227 14.36 1.31 -13.23
C VAL A 227 13.18 1.24 -14.21
N GLY A 228 12.18 0.42 -13.91
CA GLY A 228 10.95 0.28 -14.69
C GLY A 228 10.18 1.59 -14.95
N ILE A 229 10.35 2.64 -14.15
CA ILE A 229 9.70 3.94 -14.39
C ILE A 229 10.09 4.56 -15.74
N ILE A 230 11.37 4.47 -16.13
CA ILE A 230 11.85 4.92 -17.46
C ILE A 230 11.10 4.18 -18.55
N THR A 231 11.03 2.87 -18.33
CA THR A 231 10.58 1.92 -19.32
C THR A 231 9.08 2.05 -19.60
N GLU A 232 8.29 2.27 -18.55
CA GLU A 232 6.87 2.56 -18.64
C GLU A 232 6.61 3.92 -19.32
N LEU A 233 7.30 4.96 -18.88
CA LEU A 233 7.18 6.30 -19.48
C LEU A 233 7.54 6.29 -20.97
N MET A 234 8.58 5.57 -21.36
CA MET A 234 8.97 5.39 -22.77
C MET A 234 7.87 4.71 -23.58
N PHE A 235 7.20 3.69 -23.03
CA PHE A 235 6.09 3.02 -23.71
C PHE A 235 4.94 4.02 -23.94
N TYR A 236 4.54 4.77 -22.92
CA TYR A 236 3.46 5.77 -23.02
C TYR A 236 3.81 6.90 -24.00
N ALA A 237 5.04 7.42 -23.95
CA ALA A 237 5.49 8.44 -24.88
C ALA A 237 5.45 7.96 -26.35
N ASN A 238 5.83 6.70 -26.60
CA ASN A 238 5.76 6.11 -27.95
C ASN A 238 4.33 5.90 -28.43
N VAL A 239 3.42 5.46 -27.55
CA VAL A 239 1.99 5.35 -27.86
C VAL A 239 1.45 6.73 -28.28
N ILE A 240 1.72 7.77 -27.51
CA ILE A 240 1.25 9.12 -27.82
C ILE A 240 1.87 9.65 -29.12
N HIS A 241 3.18 9.52 -29.30
CA HIS A 241 3.84 9.93 -30.54
C HIS A 241 3.22 9.26 -31.77
N ARG A 242 2.95 7.94 -31.69
CA ARG A 242 2.36 7.18 -32.79
C ARG A 242 0.87 7.44 -33.00
N LEU A 243 0.18 7.91 -31.96
CA LEU A 243 -1.20 8.35 -32.03
C LEU A 243 -1.34 9.74 -32.66
N THR A 244 -0.52 10.70 -32.22
CA THR A 244 -0.74 12.13 -32.52
C THR A 244 0.14 12.66 -33.63
N ILE A 245 1.33 12.09 -33.85
CA ILE A 245 2.32 12.59 -34.82
C ILE A 245 2.40 11.68 -36.04
N THR A 246 2.70 10.38 -35.87
CA THR A 246 2.89 9.48 -37.03
C THR A 246 1.60 8.83 -37.52
N GLN A 247 0.56 8.78 -36.67
CA GLN A 247 -0.73 8.12 -36.94
C GLN A 247 -0.56 6.64 -37.35
N GLU A 248 0.37 5.94 -36.70
CA GLU A 248 0.48 4.48 -36.75
C GLU A 248 -0.52 3.79 -35.80
N ILE A 249 -1.03 4.53 -34.81
CA ILE A 249 -2.05 4.09 -33.85
C ILE A 249 -3.27 4.99 -34.01
N HIS A 250 -4.47 4.41 -33.96
CA HIS A 250 -5.72 5.16 -34.05
C HIS A 250 -6.63 4.90 -32.86
N TYR A 251 -7.55 5.82 -32.60
CA TYR A 251 -8.74 5.49 -31.82
C TYR A 251 -9.78 4.77 -32.70
N PRO A 252 -10.67 3.95 -32.10
CA PRO A 252 -11.80 3.36 -32.82
C PRO A 252 -12.61 4.44 -33.55
N THR A 253 -13.13 4.13 -34.74
CA THR A 253 -13.90 5.09 -35.54
C THR A 253 -15.11 5.66 -34.80
N ASP A 254 -15.68 4.92 -33.85
CA ASP A 254 -16.81 5.39 -33.06
C ASP A 254 -16.41 6.40 -31.97
N ALA A 255 -15.11 6.61 -31.71
CA ALA A 255 -14.61 7.65 -30.82
C ALA A 255 -14.90 9.07 -31.35
N ASP A 256 -15.00 9.24 -32.68
CA ASP A 256 -15.21 10.54 -33.34
C ASP A 256 -16.52 11.23 -32.94
N LYS A 257 -17.49 10.47 -32.41
CA LYS A 257 -18.71 11.03 -31.83
C LYS A 257 -18.41 11.97 -30.66
N TYR A 258 -17.33 11.75 -29.91
CA TYR A 258 -16.91 12.58 -28.77
C TYR A 258 -16.17 13.86 -29.18
N ARG A 259 -15.79 14.00 -30.45
CA ARG A 259 -15.33 15.28 -31.01
C ARG A 259 -16.51 16.17 -31.42
N THR A 260 -17.64 15.54 -31.76
CA THR A 260 -18.78 16.17 -32.44
C THR A 260 -20.06 16.10 -31.59
N ILE A 261 -20.94 15.13 -31.87
CA ILE A 261 -22.32 15.05 -31.36
C ILE A 261 -22.45 14.67 -29.88
N LYS A 262 -21.42 14.04 -29.31
CA LYS A 262 -21.36 13.60 -27.91
C LYS A 262 -20.20 14.26 -27.16
N ARG A 263 -19.78 15.45 -27.60
CA ARG A 263 -18.63 16.16 -27.02
C ARG A 263 -18.77 16.40 -25.52
N ASP A 264 -19.94 16.84 -25.06
CA ASP A 264 -20.19 17.09 -23.63
C ASP A 264 -20.23 15.80 -22.78
N ASN A 265 -20.29 14.63 -23.42
CA ASN A 265 -20.21 13.32 -22.78
C ASN A 265 -18.79 12.73 -22.79
N ALA A 266 -17.82 13.42 -23.39
CA ALA A 266 -16.43 13.02 -23.35
C ALA A 266 -15.93 13.01 -21.90
N SER A 267 -15.07 12.05 -21.59
CA SER A 267 -14.58 11.82 -20.24
C SER A 267 -13.11 12.18 -20.18
N ARG A 268 -12.68 12.76 -19.06
CA ARG A 268 -11.28 13.09 -18.78
C ARG A 268 -10.64 13.97 -19.87
N GLY A 269 -11.38 14.88 -20.50
CA GLY A 269 -10.84 15.78 -21.53
C GLY A 269 -10.51 15.12 -22.87
N PHE A 270 -11.03 13.91 -23.13
CA PHE A 270 -10.76 13.13 -24.33
C PHE A 270 -11.05 13.88 -25.65
N GLU A 271 -12.06 14.75 -25.66
CA GLU A 271 -12.41 15.62 -26.78
C GLU A 271 -11.24 16.50 -27.24
N HIS A 272 -10.38 16.95 -26.31
CA HIS A 272 -9.21 17.76 -26.63
C HIS A 272 -8.11 16.94 -27.30
N ILE A 273 -7.98 15.66 -26.95
CA ILE A 273 -7.06 14.74 -27.64
C ILE A 273 -7.54 14.53 -29.08
N LEU A 274 -8.84 14.28 -29.28
CA LEU A 274 -9.42 14.10 -30.61
C LEU A 274 -9.27 15.36 -31.49
N ASP A 275 -9.47 16.54 -30.90
CA ASP A 275 -9.23 17.81 -31.62
C ASP A 275 -7.77 17.93 -32.05
N ALA A 276 -6.82 17.61 -31.16
CA ALA A 276 -5.40 17.71 -31.45
C ALA A 276 -4.96 16.76 -32.58
N ILE A 277 -5.49 15.53 -32.59
CA ILE A 277 -5.27 14.56 -33.67
C ILE A 277 -5.86 15.09 -35.00
N TYR A 278 -7.12 15.53 -34.98
CA TYR A 278 -7.81 16.01 -36.18
C TYR A 278 -7.17 17.27 -36.79
N GLN A 279 -6.67 18.16 -35.93
CA GLN A 279 -6.03 19.41 -36.33
C GLN A 279 -4.55 19.23 -36.66
N HIS A 280 -3.97 18.04 -36.42
CA HIS A 280 -2.54 17.78 -36.51
C HIS A 280 -1.71 18.82 -35.73
N SER A 281 -2.19 19.19 -34.53
CA SER A 281 -1.62 20.31 -33.78
C SER A 281 -0.38 19.93 -32.98
N ILE A 282 -0.18 18.64 -32.69
CA ILE A 282 0.94 18.16 -31.88
C ILE A 282 2.14 17.87 -32.78
N THR A 283 3.27 18.48 -32.46
CA THR A 283 4.56 18.31 -33.16
C THR A 283 5.63 17.71 -32.26
N HIS A 284 5.44 17.80 -30.93
CA HIS A 284 6.37 17.31 -29.92
C HIS A 284 5.64 16.51 -28.84
N VAL A 285 6.32 15.49 -28.30
CA VAL A 285 5.90 14.78 -27.09
C VAL A 285 6.93 15.02 -25.99
N LYS A 286 6.48 15.38 -24.81
CA LYS A 286 7.31 15.51 -23.61
C LYS A 286 6.91 14.45 -22.60
N ALA A 287 7.88 13.68 -22.15
CA ALA A 287 7.69 12.57 -21.24
C ALA A 287 8.44 12.88 -19.94
N VAL A 288 7.72 12.96 -18.82
CA VAL A 288 8.27 13.43 -17.54
C VAL A 288 8.23 12.30 -16.51
N LEU A 289 9.40 11.97 -15.95
CA LEU A 289 9.53 11.22 -14.72
C LEU A 289 9.16 12.15 -13.57
N LEU A 290 8.00 11.97 -12.95
CA LEU A 290 7.52 12.80 -11.86
C LEU A 290 7.69 12.05 -10.53
N THR A 291 8.84 12.25 -9.90
CA THR A 291 9.18 11.55 -8.66
C THR A 291 10.23 12.31 -7.86
N ASP A 292 10.15 12.24 -6.53
CA ASP A 292 11.12 12.86 -5.63
C ASP A 292 12.40 12.02 -5.44
N ARG A 293 12.37 10.72 -5.76
CA ARG A 293 13.54 9.82 -5.70
C ARG A 293 13.62 8.96 -6.95
N LEU A 294 14.82 8.78 -7.49
CA LEU A 294 15.12 7.89 -8.60
C LEU A 294 16.00 6.72 -8.16
N HIS A 295 16.04 5.68 -8.98
CA HIS A 295 17.03 4.59 -8.83
C HIS A 295 18.44 5.18 -8.74
N PRO A 296 19.35 4.67 -7.88
CA PRO A 296 20.69 5.23 -7.71
C PRO A 296 21.48 5.40 -9.01
N LEU A 297 21.36 4.44 -9.95
CA LEU A 297 22.03 4.54 -11.25
C LEU A 297 21.45 5.64 -12.14
N ILE A 298 20.13 5.83 -12.10
CA ILE A 298 19.46 6.89 -12.85
C ILE A 298 19.83 8.23 -12.24
N GLU A 299 19.72 8.39 -10.92
CA GLU A 299 20.05 9.65 -10.25
C GLU A 299 21.49 10.08 -10.53
N TYR A 300 22.45 9.13 -10.46
CA TYR A 300 23.86 9.41 -10.63
C TYR A 300 24.22 9.91 -12.05
N LYS A 301 23.55 9.39 -13.09
CA LYS A 301 23.79 9.78 -14.50
C LYS A 301 22.62 10.55 -15.12
N LYS A 302 21.71 11.11 -14.31
CA LYS A 302 20.39 11.61 -14.73
C LYS A 302 20.41 12.49 -15.98
N GLU A 303 21.19 13.56 -15.96
CA GLU A 303 21.26 14.51 -17.07
C GLU A 303 21.73 13.85 -18.37
N LEU A 304 22.78 13.02 -18.31
CA LEU A 304 23.30 12.32 -19.48
C LEU A 304 22.29 11.30 -20.00
N LEU A 305 21.67 10.55 -19.09
CA LEU A 305 20.68 9.53 -19.38
C LEU A 305 19.45 10.11 -20.10
N LEU A 306 18.86 11.18 -19.56
CA LEU A 306 17.68 11.82 -20.16
C LEU A 306 17.99 12.46 -21.52
N ASN A 307 19.20 13.02 -21.67
CA ASN A 307 19.67 13.55 -22.94
C ASN A 307 19.84 12.45 -24.00
N ASP A 308 20.44 11.31 -23.64
CA ASP A 308 20.61 10.18 -24.56
C ASP A 308 19.28 9.52 -24.92
N MET A 309 18.34 9.42 -23.98
CA MET A 309 16.96 9.00 -24.26
C MET A 309 16.28 9.92 -25.28
N SER A 310 16.47 11.23 -25.16
CA SER A 310 15.87 12.23 -26.05
C SER A 310 16.54 12.28 -27.43
N ARG A 311 17.75 11.72 -27.59
CA ARG A 311 18.47 11.61 -28.87
C ARG A 311 17.99 10.39 -29.66
N SER A 312 16.77 10.47 -30.16
CA SER A 312 16.14 9.44 -30.98
C SER A 312 15.72 9.98 -32.34
N LYS A 313 15.20 9.11 -33.22
CA LYS A 313 14.53 9.49 -34.46
C LYS A 313 13.14 10.11 -34.26
N THR A 314 12.63 10.10 -33.03
CA THR A 314 11.29 10.60 -32.68
C THR A 314 11.37 11.99 -32.08
N ASN A 315 10.26 12.75 -32.16
CA ASN A 315 10.13 14.04 -31.49
C ASN A 315 9.68 13.87 -30.02
N ILE A 316 10.32 12.94 -29.30
CA ILE A 316 10.06 12.69 -27.88
C ILE A 316 11.22 13.24 -27.05
N ARG A 317 10.91 14.11 -26.09
CA ARG A 317 11.86 14.62 -25.08
C ARG A 317 11.55 14.01 -23.72
N PHE A 318 12.59 13.61 -22.99
CA PHE A 318 12.48 13.05 -21.63
C PHE A 318 13.03 14.01 -20.59
N GLU A 319 12.31 14.17 -19.49
CA GLU A 319 12.69 15.05 -18.37
C GLU A 319 12.41 14.38 -17.01
N HIS A 320 13.01 14.93 -15.95
CA HIS A 320 12.71 14.58 -14.57
C HIS A 320 12.27 15.83 -13.81
N LEU A 321 11.19 15.70 -13.04
CA LEU A 321 10.72 16.71 -12.10
C LEU A 321 10.38 16.04 -10.77
N THR A 322 10.63 16.74 -9.67
CA THR A 322 10.07 16.41 -8.36
C THR A 322 8.66 16.97 -8.22
N VAL A 323 7.86 16.43 -7.29
CA VAL A 323 6.52 16.96 -7.04
C VAL A 323 6.59 18.43 -6.61
N LEU A 324 7.57 18.78 -5.77
CA LEU A 324 7.79 20.16 -5.31
C LEU A 324 8.24 21.11 -6.42
N GLN A 325 8.91 20.62 -7.46
CA GLN A 325 9.25 21.43 -8.63
C GLN A 325 8.03 21.72 -9.50
N LEU A 326 7.07 20.78 -9.55
CA LEU A 326 5.86 20.91 -10.37
C LEU A 326 4.71 21.63 -9.65
N LEU A 327 4.56 21.38 -8.34
CA LEU A 327 3.40 21.77 -7.54
C LEU A 327 3.85 22.56 -6.29
N PRO A 328 3.26 23.74 -6.01
CA PRO A 328 3.52 24.48 -4.78
C PRO A 328 3.24 23.63 -3.53
N ALA A 329 4.09 23.77 -2.51
CA ALA A 329 4.04 22.95 -1.30
C ALA A 329 2.68 23.00 -0.59
N GLU A 330 1.97 24.14 -0.65
CA GLU A 330 0.66 24.33 -0.03
C GLU A 330 -0.47 23.55 -0.73
N LEU A 331 -0.24 23.09 -1.96
CA LEU A 331 -1.18 22.28 -2.74
C LEU A 331 -0.85 20.79 -2.68
N ILE A 332 0.30 20.40 -2.10
CA ILE A 332 0.66 19.00 -1.89
C ILE A 332 -0.21 18.46 -0.76
N PRO A 333 -0.99 17.39 -0.99
CA PRO A 333 -1.78 16.77 0.07
C PRO A 333 -0.89 16.29 1.23
N ALA A 334 -1.42 16.34 2.45
CA ALA A 334 -0.75 15.71 3.59
C ALA A 334 -0.88 14.17 3.50
N PRO A 335 0.17 13.39 3.84
CA PRO A 335 0.08 11.94 3.89
C PRO A 335 -0.90 11.48 4.97
N THR A 336 -1.50 10.30 4.78
CA THR A 336 -2.35 9.69 5.81
C THR A 336 -1.53 9.23 7.01
N TYR A 337 -2.16 9.11 8.19
CA TYR A 337 -1.46 8.64 9.39
C TYR A 337 -0.80 7.27 9.18
N LYS A 338 -1.46 6.36 8.45
CA LYS A 338 -0.93 5.04 8.10
C LYS A 338 0.34 5.12 7.24
N GLU A 339 0.38 6.04 6.28
CA GLU A 339 1.56 6.26 5.42
C GLU A 339 2.73 6.84 6.22
N VAL A 340 2.46 7.85 7.07
CA VAL A 340 3.46 8.40 7.99
C VAL A 340 4.05 7.32 8.90
N GLN A 341 3.19 6.49 9.50
CA GLN A 341 3.66 5.38 10.34
C GLN A 341 4.36 4.30 9.52
N GLY A 342 3.96 4.04 8.27
CA GLY A 342 4.66 3.15 7.34
C GLY A 342 6.11 3.59 7.11
N ALA A 343 6.31 4.85 6.73
CA ALA A 343 7.64 5.43 6.55
C ALA A 343 8.45 5.41 7.86
N GLN A 344 7.81 5.71 9.00
CA GLN A 344 8.44 5.61 10.30
C GLN A 344 8.91 4.19 10.62
N GLN A 345 8.11 3.15 10.36
CA GLN A 345 8.52 1.76 10.62
C GLN A 345 9.68 1.31 9.71
N VAL A 346 9.74 1.76 8.46
CA VAL A 346 10.92 1.54 7.59
C VAL A 346 12.17 2.15 8.23
N ARG A 347 12.08 3.40 8.71
CA ARG A 347 13.18 4.06 9.40
C ARG A 347 13.59 3.31 10.68
N VAL A 348 12.62 2.80 11.44
CA VAL A 348 12.87 2.01 12.64
C VAL A 348 13.64 0.74 12.30
N LEU A 349 13.25 -0.02 11.27
CA LEU A 349 14.01 -1.21 10.83
C LEU A 349 15.46 -0.88 10.49
N GLN A 350 15.68 0.24 9.82
CA GLN A 350 17.01 0.63 9.35
C GLN A 350 17.93 1.20 10.45
N THR A 351 17.36 1.81 11.49
CA THR A 351 18.13 2.64 12.43
C THR A 351 18.07 2.19 13.88
N SER A 352 17.08 1.37 14.23
CA SER A 352 16.83 0.99 15.62
C SER A 352 17.76 -0.15 16.06
N PRO A 353 18.38 -0.07 17.24
CA PRO A 353 19.22 -1.14 17.77
C PRO A 353 18.42 -2.41 18.11
N TYR A 354 17.08 -2.35 18.08
CA TYR A 354 16.22 -3.51 18.35
C TYR A 354 15.99 -4.41 17.11
N PHE A 355 16.46 -3.99 15.93
CA PHE A 355 16.25 -4.67 14.64
C PHE A 355 17.57 -4.95 13.90
N VAL A 356 18.62 -5.33 14.64
CA VAL A 356 19.91 -5.69 14.04
C VAL A 356 19.76 -6.91 13.13
N ASP A 357 20.27 -6.80 11.90
CA ASP A 357 20.16 -7.82 10.85
C ASP A 357 18.72 -8.22 10.47
N VAL A 358 17.75 -7.32 10.70
CA VAL A 358 16.35 -7.50 10.29
C VAL A 358 16.00 -6.54 9.17
N ASN A 359 15.71 -7.07 7.99
CA ASN A 359 15.29 -6.26 6.85
C ASN A 359 13.76 -6.23 6.71
N GLY A 360 13.30 -5.16 6.07
CA GLY A 360 11.95 -5.06 5.53
C GLY A 360 11.84 -5.68 4.13
N GLY A 361 10.66 -5.60 3.52
CA GLY A 361 10.42 -6.19 2.19
C GLY A 361 9.69 -7.53 2.21
N GLY A 362 9.16 -7.94 3.37
CA GLY A 362 8.37 -9.15 3.52
C GLY A 362 7.09 -9.16 2.66
N LYS A 363 6.64 -10.37 2.32
CA LYS A 363 5.46 -10.60 1.49
C LYS A 363 4.17 -10.51 2.30
N TRP A 364 3.18 -9.87 1.70
CA TRP A 364 1.84 -9.70 2.23
C TRP A 364 0.76 -10.11 1.26
N LYS A 365 -0.19 -10.91 1.73
CA LYS A 365 -1.34 -11.29 0.92
C LYS A 365 -2.44 -10.24 0.99
N ALA A 366 -2.54 -9.42 -0.05
CA ALA A 366 -3.63 -8.49 -0.29
C ALA A 366 -4.65 -9.13 -1.26
N GLY A 367 -5.64 -9.83 -0.71
CA GLY A 367 -6.61 -10.57 -1.51
C GLY A 367 -5.98 -11.78 -2.21
N LEU A 368 -5.94 -11.75 -3.55
CA LEU A 368 -5.31 -12.81 -4.37
C LEU A 368 -3.86 -12.52 -4.75
N GLN A 369 -3.35 -11.33 -4.43
CA GLN A 369 -1.99 -10.90 -4.78
C GLN A 369 -1.08 -10.95 -3.56
N ASN A 370 0.17 -11.35 -3.78
CA ASN A 370 1.25 -11.12 -2.83
C ASN A 370 1.93 -9.82 -3.22
N ILE A 371 1.99 -8.87 -2.30
CA ILE A 371 2.71 -7.62 -2.43
C ILE A 371 3.88 -7.62 -1.44
N GLU A 372 5.02 -7.08 -1.84
CA GLU A 372 6.15 -6.86 -0.94
C GLU A 372 6.09 -5.43 -0.46
N LEU A 373 6.27 -5.22 0.85
CA LEU A 373 6.17 -3.91 1.48
C LEU A 373 7.37 -3.67 2.39
N PRO A 374 8.00 -2.47 2.33
CA PRO A 374 9.25 -2.20 3.01
C PRO A 374 9.13 -2.18 4.55
N TYR A 375 7.92 -1.99 5.10
CA TYR A 375 7.65 -2.04 6.54
C TYR A 375 7.15 -3.40 7.03
N ILE A 376 7.25 -4.46 6.20
CA ILE A 376 6.96 -5.83 6.61
C ILE A 376 8.28 -6.55 6.77
N ILE A 377 8.51 -7.12 7.95
CA ILE A 377 9.69 -7.91 8.25
C ILE A 377 9.74 -9.14 7.34
N GLU A 378 10.92 -9.45 6.81
CA GLU A 378 11.15 -10.63 5.97
C GLU A 378 10.75 -11.94 6.66
N GLU A 379 10.37 -12.93 5.86
CA GLU A 379 9.92 -14.24 6.33
C GLU A 379 11.01 -14.94 7.16
N GLY A 380 10.62 -15.51 8.31
CA GLY A 380 11.52 -16.16 9.26
C GLY A 380 12.03 -15.25 10.39
N ASN A 381 11.85 -13.93 10.29
CA ASN A 381 12.27 -12.95 11.31
C ASN A 381 11.10 -12.30 12.05
N GLU A 382 9.87 -12.79 11.90
CA GLU A 382 8.65 -12.12 12.36
C GLU A 382 8.59 -11.92 13.88
N LEU A 383 9.21 -12.82 14.65
CA LEU A 383 9.35 -12.71 16.11
C LEU A 383 10.06 -11.41 16.55
N MET A 384 10.90 -10.84 15.68
CA MET A 384 11.57 -9.57 15.93
C MET A 384 10.58 -8.39 16.00
N ASN A 385 9.34 -8.57 15.54
CA ASN A 385 8.29 -7.56 15.65
C ASN A 385 7.82 -7.32 17.11
N LEU A 386 8.16 -8.21 18.04
CA LEU A 386 7.88 -8.06 19.47
C LEU A 386 9.06 -7.40 20.21
N TYR A 387 8.73 -6.59 21.22
CA TYR A 387 9.69 -5.97 22.12
C TYR A 387 10.56 -7.07 22.78
N PRO A 388 11.90 -6.98 22.72
CA PRO A 388 12.75 -8.13 23.05
C PRO A 388 12.50 -8.76 24.44
N PRO A 389 12.32 -7.98 25.54
CA PRO A 389 12.09 -8.55 26.87
C PRO A 389 10.80 -9.35 27.05
N ILE A 390 9.80 -9.19 26.17
CA ILE A 390 8.50 -9.90 26.28
C ILE A 390 8.33 -11.00 25.25
N ARG A 391 9.28 -11.18 24.33
CA ARG A 391 9.06 -11.92 23.10
C ARG A 391 8.65 -13.39 23.34
N GLU A 392 9.43 -14.09 24.15
CA GLU A 392 9.17 -15.50 24.48
C GLU A 392 7.89 -15.62 25.31
N ASP A 393 7.80 -14.86 26.40
CA ASP A 393 6.64 -14.85 27.31
C ASP A 393 5.31 -14.56 26.56
N ALA A 394 5.31 -13.61 25.62
CA ALA A 394 4.11 -13.26 24.84
C ALA A 394 3.72 -14.35 23.84
N ILE A 395 4.69 -14.93 23.13
CA ILE A 395 4.45 -16.04 22.20
C ILE A 395 3.89 -17.25 22.94
N ASP A 396 4.43 -17.56 24.12
CA ASP A 396 3.97 -18.64 24.98
C ASP A 396 2.58 -18.36 25.54
N TYR A 397 2.31 -17.14 25.99
CA TYR A 397 0.98 -16.74 26.46
C TYR A 397 -0.08 -16.91 25.36
N PHE A 398 0.21 -16.46 24.14
CA PHE A 398 -0.72 -16.59 23.00
C PHE A 398 -0.96 -18.06 22.65
N LEU A 399 0.08 -18.89 22.65
CA LEU A 399 -0.03 -20.34 22.42
C LEU A 399 -0.91 -21.02 23.46
N GLN A 400 -0.60 -20.79 24.73
CA GLN A 400 -1.24 -21.46 25.86
C GLN A 400 -2.73 -21.11 25.91
N ASN A 401 -3.09 -19.87 25.58
CA ASN A 401 -4.47 -19.40 25.57
C ASN A 401 -5.18 -19.60 24.22
N GLY A 402 -4.54 -20.21 23.23
CA GLY A 402 -5.13 -20.48 21.91
C GLY A 402 -5.49 -19.22 21.13
N ILE A 403 -4.73 -18.13 21.35
CA ILE A 403 -4.92 -16.84 20.70
C ILE A 403 -4.19 -16.84 19.36
N GLY A 404 -4.89 -16.46 18.30
CA GLY A 404 -4.30 -16.36 16.97
C GLY A 404 -3.56 -15.04 16.78
N TRP A 405 -2.33 -15.11 16.26
CA TRP A 405 -1.66 -13.93 15.73
C TRP A 405 -2.31 -13.50 14.42
N TRP A 406 -2.50 -12.19 14.25
CA TRP A 406 -3.14 -11.62 13.08
C TRP A 406 -2.36 -11.95 11.79
N LYS A 407 -2.98 -12.73 10.90
CA LYS A 407 -2.44 -13.06 9.55
C LYS A 407 -1.01 -13.67 9.56
N SER A 408 -0.72 -14.60 10.47
CA SER A 408 0.57 -15.31 10.60
C SER A 408 0.93 -16.31 9.46
N ASN A 409 0.44 -16.13 8.23
CA ASN A 409 0.75 -16.97 7.06
C ASN A 409 0.71 -18.51 7.32
N ASN A 410 -0.30 -19.00 8.06
CA ASN A 410 -0.47 -20.43 8.38
C ASN A 410 0.64 -21.10 9.21
N SER A 411 1.58 -20.32 9.77
CA SER A 411 2.51 -20.83 10.78
C SER A 411 1.80 -20.93 12.13
N LEU A 412 1.93 -22.09 12.80
CA LEU A 412 1.40 -22.31 14.14
C LEU A 412 2.19 -21.42 15.11
N ASN A 413 1.55 -20.37 15.61
CA ASN A 413 2.01 -19.50 16.70
C ASN A 413 3.22 -18.58 16.40
N THR A 414 3.31 -18.01 15.20
CA THR A 414 4.27 -16.94 14.90
C THR A 414 3.56 -15.59 14.88
N PRO A 415 4.08 -14.54 15.53
CA PRO A 415 3.56 -13.18 15.38
C PRO A 415 3.65 -12.72 13.92
N THR A 416 2.85 -11.72 13.56
CA THR A 416 2.93 -11.13 12.23
C THR A 416 4.21 -10.33 12.06
N GLY A 417 4.86 -10.39 10.89
CA GLY A 417 5.96 -9.49 10.51
C GLY A 417 5.48 -8.08 10.13
N HIS A 418 4.17 -7.84 10.07
CA HIS A 418 3.62 -6.54 9.67
C HIS A 418 3.79 -5.52 10.78
N MET A 419 4.68 -4.54 10.61
CA MET A 419 5.03 -3.61 11.69
C MET A 419 3.91 -2.62 12.06
N LEU A 420 2.95 -2.41 11.15
CA LEU A 420 1.75 -1.60 11.44
C LEU A 420 0.59 -2.40 12.09
N SER A 421 0.84 -3.58 12.64
CA SER A 421 -0.18 -4.37 13.32
C SER A 421 -0.56 -3.74 14.66
N SER A 422 -1.85 -3.49 14.87
CA SER A 422 -2.40 -3.06 16.16
C SER A 422 -2.28 -4.12 17.24
N GLN A 423 -2.46 -5.40 16.91
CA GLN A 423 -2.24 -6.51 17.85
C GLN A 423 -0.80 -6.50 18.39
N ILE A 424 0.21 -6.34 17.52
CA ILE A 424 1.61 -6.21 17.94
C ILE A 424 1.84 -4.93 18.74
N SER A 425 1.24 -3.82 18.32
CA SER A 425 1.31 -2.55 19.06
C SER A 425 0.75 -2.72 20.48
N CYS A 426 -0.46 -3.26 20.63
CA CYS A 426 -1.11 -3.54 21.90
C CYS A 426 -0.25 -4.42 22.81
N VAL A 427 0.25 -5.54 22.28
CA VAL A 427 1.12 -6.46 23.03
C VAL A 427 2.41 -5.76 23.47
N ASN A 428 3.08 -5.03 22.58
CA ASN A 428 4.32 -4.33 22.91
C ASN A 428 4.14 -3.25 23.99
N HIS A 429 2.95 -2.63 24.06
CA HIS A 429 2.66 -1.62 25.08
C HIS A 429 2.25 -2.26 26.41
N LEU A 430 1.33 -3.22 26.39
CA LEU A 430 0.65 -3.69 27.60
C LEU A 430 1.26 -4.95 28.21
N PHE A 431 1.81 -5.86 27.41
CA PHE A 431 2.34 -7.13 27.92
C PHE A 431 3.46 -6.98 28.97
N PRO A 432 4.34 -5.95 28.92
CA PRO A 432 5.30 -5.73 29.99
C PRO A 432 4.67 -5.55 31.38
N LEU A 433 3.41 -5.10 31.47
CA LEU A 433 2.68 -4.90 32.73
C LEU A 433 1.88 -6.14 33.17
N MET A 434 2.08 -7.27 32.49
CA MET A 434 1.31 -8.49 32.70
C MET A 434 1.63 -9.17 34.04
N LYS A 435 2.87 -9.05 34.52
CA LYS A 435 3.34 -9.76 35.72
C LYS A 435 2.73 -9.14 36.98
N PRO A 436 2.37 -9.94 38.00
CA PRO A 436 1.79 -9.42 39.25
C PRO A 436 2.61 -8.30 39.91
N ASP A 437 3.95 -8.34 39.78
CA ASP A 437 4.86 -7.32 40.30
C ASP A 437 4.64 -5.93 39.69
N ASP A 438 4.04 -5.86 38.49
CA ASP A 438 3.73 -4.61 37.79
C ASP A 438 2.33 -4.04 38.12
N SER A 439 1.61 -4.67 39.06
CA SER A 439 0.25 -4.23 39.45
C SER A 439 0.21 -2.77 39.89
N ALA A 440 1.21 -2.30 40.64
CA ALA A 440 1.28 -0.91 41.11
C ALA A 440 1.43 0.08 39.95
N SER A 441 2.25 -0.28 38.95
CA SER A 441 2.43 0.51 37.73
C SER A 441 1.15 0.53 36.89
N LEU A 442 0.46 -0.61 36.77
CA LEU A 442 -0.82 -0.70 36.07
C LEU A 442 -1.93 0.11 36.77
N LEU A 443 -2.00 0.08 38.11
CA LEU A 443 -2.91 0.93 38.87
C LEU A 443 -2.60 2.41 38.68
N SER A 444 -1.32 2.80 38.73
CA SER A 444 -0.90 4.18 38.45
C SER A 444 -1.28 4.61 37.04
N MET A 445 -1.13 3.71 36.06
CA MET A 445 -1.52 3.93 34.67
C MET A 445 -3.02 4.24 34.57
N LEU A 446 -3.85 3.34 35.10
CA LEU A 446 -5.31 3.43 35.03
C LEU A 446 -5.89 4.60 35.83
N ASN A 447 -5.37 4.88 37.03
CA ASN A 447 -5.85 5.99 37.86
C ASN A 447 -5.46 7.37 37.31
N SER A 448 -4.46 7.46 36.43
CA SER A 448 -4.02 8.76 35.88
C SER A 448 -4.88 9.29 34.73
N VAL A 449 -5.64 8.42 34.06
CA VAL A 449 -6.35 8.74 32.81
C VAL A 449 -7.84 9.00 33.00
N GLN A 450 -8.33 8.94 34.24
CA GLN A 450 -9.74 8.99 34.58
C GLN A 450 -9.94 9.40 36.05
N GLU A 451 -11.09 10.01 36.37
CA GLU A 451 -11.43 10.47 37.73
C GLU A 451 -12.65 9.75 38.33
N ARG A 452 -13.24 8.80 37.60
CA ARG A 452 -14.49 8.12 37.97
C ARG A 452 -14.30 7.10 39.08
N TYR A 453 -13.21 6.34 39.02
CA TYR A 453 -12.89 5.28 39.96
C TYR A 453 -11.54 5.52 40.60
N HIS A 454 -11.37 5.13 41.85
CA HIS A 454 -10.04 4.97 42.45
C HIS A 454 -9.73 3.50 42.59
N PHE A 455 -8.95 2.94 41.66
CA PHE A 455 -8.56 1.55 41.68
C PHE A 455 -7.44 1.32 42.70
N ILE A 456 -7.62 0.35 43.59
CA ILE A 456 -6.63 0.02 44.64
C ILE A 456 -5.98 -1.34 44.44
N LYS A 457 -6.55 -2.19 43.58
CA LYS A 457 -6.09 -3.58 43.41
C LYS A 457 -6.42 -4.10 42.03
N ILE A 458 -5.46 -4.79 41.41
CA ILE A 458 -5.68 -5.60 40.21
C ILE A 458 -6.15 -6.99 40.65
N LEU A 459 -7.22 -7.47 40.02
CA LEU A 459 -7.82 -8.77 40.25
C LEU A 459 -7.39 -9.73 39.15
N THR A 460 -7.25 -11.00 39.52
CA THR A 460 -6.92 -12.06 38.55
C THR A 460 -8.09 -12.26 37.58
N ASN A 461 -7.77 -12.30 36.28
CA ASN A 461 -8.78 -12.64 35.27
C ASN A 461 -9.05 -14.16 35.30
N PRO A 462 -10.30 -14.62 35.25
CA PRO A 462 -10.65 -16.04 35.32
C PRO A 462 -10.56 -16.76 33.97
N LEU A 463 -10.28 -16.04 32.87
CA LEU A 463 -10.36 -16.59 31.51
C LEU A 463 -9.08 -17.31 31.09
N ASP A 464 -7.93 -16.76 31.44
CA ASP A 464 -6.64 -17.35 31.06
C ASP A 464 -6.43 -18.71 31.73
N LYS A 465 -5.40 -19.46 31.33
CA LYS A 465 -5.03 -20.69 32.07
C LYS A 465 -4.28 -20.33 33.36
N PRO A 466 -4.47 -21.07 34.47
CA PRO A 466 -3.85 -20.74 35.76
C PRO A 466 -2.34 -20.48 35.71
N ASP A 467 -1.61 -21.23 34.87
CA ASP A 467 -0.15 -21.14 34.74
C ASP A 467 0.35 -19.89 33.99
N CYS A 468 -0.56 -19.15 33.35
CA CYS A 468 -0.27 -17.93 32.60
C CYS A 468 -1.18 -16.76 32.99
N HIS A 469 -1.82 -16.83 34.16
CA HIS A 469 -2.61 -15.73 34.71
C HIS A 469 -1.72 -14.52 35.02
N GLY A 470 -2.27 -13.33 34.82
CA GLY A 470 -1.62 -12.08 35.18
C GLY A 470 -2.61 -10.93 35.15
N ASN A 471 -2.08 -9.72 35.09
CA ASN A 471 -2.84 -8.50 35.27
C ASN A 471 -3.76 -8.15 34.08
N ILE A 472 -3.48 -8.68 32.88
CA ILE A 472 -4.09 -8.27 31.62
C ILE A 472 -4.51 -9.50 30.80
N CYS A 473 -5.74 -9.54 30.31
CA CYS A 473 -6.20 -10.60 29.42
C CYS A 473 -6.28 -10.08 27.98
N PHE A 474 -5.51 -10.65 27.05
CA PHE A 474 -5.53 -10.22 25.64
C PHE A 474 -6.62 -10.92 24.83
N GLU A 475 -7.24 -10.28 23.85
CA GLU A 475 -8.24 -10.93 22.99
C GLU A 475 -9.36 -11.58 23.83
N PHE A 476 -9.89 -10.82 24.79
CA PHE A 476 -10.83 -11.29 25.80
C PHE A 476 -12.19 -11.61 25.16
N ILE A 477 -12.76 -12.73 25.59
CA ILE A 477 -14.11 -13.19 25.25
C ILE A 477 -14.80 -13.69 26.52
N TRP A 478 -16.13 -13.66 26.57
CA TRP A 478 -16.85 -14.26 27.70
C TRP A 478 -18.21 -14.77 27.29
N LYS A 479 -18.35 -16.10 27.19
CA LYS A 479 -19.63 -16.79 26.94
C LYS A 479 -20.45 -16.13 25.81
N ASN A 480 -19.80 -15.64 24.75
CA ASN A 480 -20.41 -14.85 23.68
C ASN A 480 -21.58 -15.55 22.99
N ARG A 481 -21.59 -16.89 22.90
CA ARG A 481 -22.74 -17.64 22.36
C ARG A 481 -23.99 -17.38 23.19
N THR A 482 -23.86 -17.41 24.51
CA THR A 482 -24.98 -17.24 25.44
C THR A 482 -25.31 -15.77 25.61
N LEU A 483 -24.31 -14.93 25.91
CA LEU A 483 -24.51 -13.51 26.21
C LEU A 483 -24.87 -12.70 24.96
N LEU A 484 -24.17 -12.92 23.86
CA LEU A 484 -24.33 -12.15 22.62
C LEU A 484 -25.07 -12.90 21.52
N GLY A 485 -25.25 -14.22 21.60
CA GLY A 485 -25.86 -15.00 20.52
C GLY A 485 -24.93 -15.24 19.33
N GLU A 486 -23.62 -15.08 19.52
CA GLU A 486 -22.64 -15.29 18.45
C GLU A 486 -22.46 -16.77 18.12
N ARG A 487 -21.92 -17.07 16.94
CA ARG A 487 -21.73 -18.46 16.47
C ARG A 487 -20.38 -19.06 16.83
N ALA A 488 -19.47 -18.26 17.39
CA ALA A 488 -18.11 -18.65 17.73
C ALA A 488 -17.68 -17.95 19.02
N GLU A 489 -16.69 -18.55 19.69
CA GLU A 489 -16.04 -18.07 20.91
C GLU A 489 -14.54 -18.40 20.75
N LYS A 490 -13.89 -17.73 19.80
CA LYS A 490 -12.47 -17.94 19.51
C LYS A 490 -11.76 -16.60 19.68
N ARG A 491 -10.86 -16.51 20.66
CA ARG A 491 -10.07 -15.30 20.95
C ARG A 491 -9.36 -14.81 19.67
N GLY A 492 -9.54 -13.53 19.34
CA GLY A 492 -8.95 -12.91 18.15
C GLY A 492 -9.52 -13.35 16.80
N ALA A 493 -10.63 -14.10 16.76
CA ALA A 493 -11.20 -14.52 15.47
C ALA A 493 -12.71 -14.83 15.52
N MET A 494 -13.45 -14.34 14.52
CA MET A 494 -14.83 -14.77 14.20
C MET A 494 -15.91 -14.47 15.27
N CYS A 495 -15.56 -13.77 16.35
CA CYS A 495 -16.48 -13.34 17.39
C CYS A 495 -16.10 -11.95 17.90
N THR A 496 -16.89 -11.41 18.82
CA THR A 496 -16.54 -10.19 19.56
C THR A 496 -15.40 -10.52 20.51
N SER A 497 -14.25 -9.91 20.27
CA SER A 497 -13.02 -10.02 21.06
C SER A 497 -12.63 -8.60 21.48
N ILE A 498 -12.12 -8.43 22.69
CA ILE A 498 -11.61 -7.14 23.18
C ILE A 498 -10.08 -7.26 23.24
N ASP A 499 -9.36 -6.32 22.64
CA ASP A 499 -7.90 -6.44 22.47
C ASP A 499 -7.16 -6.70 23.78
N ALA A 500 -7.52 -6.00 24.86
CA ALA A 500 -7.06 -6.26 26.20
C ALA A 500 -8.13 -5.97 27.26
N VAL A 501 -8.09 -6.65 28.40
CA VAL A 501 -8.97 -6.40 29.55
C VAL A 501 -8.15 -6.39 30.83
N VAL A 502 -8.38 -5.39 31.68
CA VAL A 502 -7.91 -5.35 33.07
C VAL A 502 -9.11 -5.51 33.99
N TYR A 503 -8.94 -6.24 35.09
CA TYR A 503 -9.98 -6.41 36.11
C TYR A 503 -9.48 -5.81 37.42
N ALA A 504 -10.22 -4.87 38.01
CA ALA A 504 -9.75 -4.08 39.15
C ALA A 504 -10.81 -3.92 40.23
N GLU A 505 -10.36 -3.66 41.46
CA GLU A 505 -11.22 -3.35 42.60
C GLU A 505 -11.02 -1.89 43.03
N THR A 506 -12.12 -1.20 43.36
CA THR A 506 -12.11 0.18 43.87
C THR A 506 -12.00 0.23 45.40
N GLU A 507 -11.80 1.43 45.96
CA GLU A 507 -11.86 1.65 47.43
C GLU A 507 -13.19 1.23 48.04
N GLU A 508 -14.30 1.34 47.30
CA GLU A 508 -15.64 0.90 47.69
C GLU A 508 -15.88 -0.60 47.49
N HIS A 509 -14.82 -1.37 47.19
CA HIS A 509 -14.86 -2.80 46.89
C HIS A 509 -15.73 -3.17 45.67
N SER A 510 -15.94 -2.24 44.75
CA SER A 510 -16.61 -2.52 43.48
C SER A 510 -15.62 -3.15 42.50
N ARG A 511 -16.04 -4.22 41.82
CA ARG A 511 -15.24 -4.96 40.83
C ARG A 511 -15.52 -4.45 39.43
N ILE A 512 -14.52 -3.81 38.83
CA ILE A 512 -14.64 -3.07 37.57
C ILE A 512 -13.90 -3.81 36.46
N LEU A 513 -14.62 -4.12 35.39
CA LEU A 513 -14.02 -4.66 34.17
C LEU A 513 -13.62 -3.51 33.24
N ILE A 514 -12.35 -3.48 32.83
CA ILE A 514 -11.78 -2.37 32.06
C ILE A 514 -11.39 -2.91 30.68
N PRO A 515 -12.32 -2.93 29.71
CA PRO A 515 -11.98 -3.26 28.34
C PRO A 515 -11.15 -2.15 27.70
N ILE A 516 -10.06 -2.56 27.05
CA ILE A 516 -9.11 -1.70 26.34
C ILE A 516 -9.12 -2.14 24.87
N GLU A 517 -9.69 -1.29 24.03
CA GLU A 517 -9.60 -1.43 22.58
C GLU A 517 -8.36 -0.68 22.07
N TRP A 518 -7.55 -1.30 21.22
CA TRP A 518 -6.26 -0.76 20.80
C TRP A 518 -6.17 -0.60 19.29
N LYS A 519 -6.13 0.64 18.84
CA LYS A 519 -5.90 0.99 17.43
C LYS A 519 -4.51 1.58 17.25
N TYR A 520 -3.93 1.30 16.10
CA TYR A 520 -2.69 1.91 15.65
C TYR A 520 -2.92 2.71 14.37
N VAL A 521 -2.93 2.07 13.21
CA VAL A 521 -3.03 2.73 11.89
C VAL A 521 -4.35 2.48 11.16
N GLU A 522 -5.33 1.91 11.85
CA GLU A 522 -6.58 1.51 11.25
C GLU A 522 -7.27 2.68 10.56
N THR A 523 -7.81 2.35 9.40
CA THR A 523 -8.72 3.18 8.64
C THR A 523 -9.84 2.27 8.16
N TYR A 524 -11.09 2.70 8.37
CA TYR A 524 -12.25 1.89 8.03
C TYR A 524 -12.87 2.36 6.71
N GLU A 525 -13.35 1.40 5.92
CA GLU A 525 -14.14 1.65 4.70
C GLU A 525 -15.64 1.77 5.00
N HIS A 526 -16.01 1.95 6.28
CA HIS A 526 -17.40 1.96 6.76
C HIS A 526 -18.19 0.77 6.22
N LYS A 527 -17.67 -0.44 6.44
CA LYS A 527 -18.35 -1.65 6.01
C LYS A 527 -19.57 -1.87 6.90
N ARG A 528 -20.76 -1.86 6.30
CA ARG A 528 -21.98 -2.21 7.02
C ARG A 528 -21.94 -3.68 7.47
N ALA A 529 -22.28 -3.90 8.73
CA ALA A 529 -22.48 -5.22 9.28
C ALA A 529 -23.62 -5.96 8.57
N VAL A 530 -23.54 -7.29 8.51
CA VAL A 530 -24.62 -8.09 7.93
C VAL A 530 -25.88 -7.98 8.79
N GLN A 531 -27.06 -7.89 8.16
CA GLN A 531 -28.34 -7.65 8.86
C GLN A 531 -28.58 -8.64 10.00
N SER A 532 -28.33 -9.93 9.78
CA SER A 532 -28.49 -10.96 10.82
C SER A 532 -27.61 -10.75 12.07
N SER A 533 -26.48 -10.03 11.93
CA SER A 533 -25.61 -9.66 13.05
C SER A 533 -26.14 -8.40 13.74
N ILE A 534 -26.64 -7.42 12.98
CA ILE A 534 -27.31 -6.23 13.50
C ILE A 534 -28.51 -6.63 14.38
N ASP A 535 -29.41 -7.48 13.85
CA ASP A 535 -30.62 -7.91 14.56
C ASP A 535 -30.31 -8.62 15.89
N ARG A 536 -29.20 -9.38 15.92
CA ARG A 536 -28.71 -10.08 17.12
C ARG A 536 -28.37 -9.10 18.25
N TYR A 537 -27.68 -8.02 17.95
CA TYR A 537 -27.29 -7.03 18.96
C TYR A 537 -28.46 -6.12 19.31
N LYS A 538 -29.19 -5.63 18.31
CA LYS A 538 -30.36 -4.78 18.50
C LYS A 538 -31.41 -5.40 19.43
N SER A 539 -31.64 -6.71 19.33
CA SER A 539 -32.60 -7.44 20.20
C SER A 539 -32.17 -7.60 21.67
N ARG A 540 -30.90 -7.28 22.00
CA ARG A 540 -30.36 -7.35 23.36
C ARG A 540 -30.26 -5.98 24.04
N LEU A 541 -30.54 -4.91 23.30
CA LEU A 541 -30.58 -3.57 23.85
C LEU A 541 -31.85 -3.40 24.70
N ASP A 542 -31.71 -2.94 25.95
CA ASP A 542 -32.84 -2.70 26.84
C ASP A 542 -32.63 -1.48 27.76
N ASN A 543 -33.56 -1.25 28.68
CA ASN A 543 -33.53 -0.08 29.57
C ASN A 543 -32.31 -0.04 30.50
N SER A 544 -31.67 -1.18 30.78
CA SER A 544 -30.46 -1.29 31.60
C SER A 544 -29.16 -1.02 30.82
N SER A 545 -29.20 -1.06 29.49
CA SER A 545 -28.03 -0.79 28.65
C SER A 545 -27.55 0.65 28.79
N ASN A 546 -26.23 0.89 28.71
CA ASN A 546 -25.69 2.24 28.65
C ASN A 546 -25.92 2.86 27.27
N ILE A 547 -25.96 2.06 26.21
CA ILE A 547 -26.36 2.54 24.88
C ILE A 547 -27.83 3.03 24.94
N LYS A 548 -28.07 4.29 24.55
CA LYS A 548 -29.39 4.95 24.67
C LYS A 548 -30.46 4.27 23.81
N GLU A 549 -30.15 4.07 22.55
CA GLU A 549 -31.02 3.51 21.51
C GLU A 549 -30.15 2.98 20.37
N TRP A 550 -30.68 2.09 19.53
CA TRP A 550 -29.97 1.60 18.35
C TRP A 550 -30.05 2.60 17.21
N LYS A 551 -28.91 3.07 16.70
CA LYS A 551 -28.82 4.00 15.57
C LYS A 551 -28.15 3.36 14.37
N GLU A 552 -28.36 3.95 13.19
CA GLU A 552 -27.79 3.44 11.94
C GLU A 552 -26.25 3.49 11.94
N GLU A 553 -25.64 4.49 12.59
CA GLU A 553 -24.18 4.62 12.66
C GLU A 553 -23.51 3.45 13.38
N TYR A 554 -24.26 2.75 14.24
CA TYR A 554 -23.79 1.54 14.94
C TYR A 554 -23.71 0.32 14.05
N GLU A 555 -24.19 0.41 12.81
CA GLU A 555 -24.15 -0.70 11.88
C GLU A 555 -22.87 -0.73 11.04
N TYR A 556 -21.96 0.21 11.26
CA TYR A 556 -20.74 0.39 10.49
C TYR A 556 -19.51 0.39 11.40
N ASP A 557 -18.45 -0.30 10.98
CA ASP A 557 -17.15 -0.20 11.65
C ASP A 557 -16.59 1.23 11.49
N PRO A 558 -15.87 1.79 12.49
CA PRO A 558 -15.43 1.15 13.74
C PRO A 558 -16.48 1.11 14.87
N ILE A 559 -17.57 1.87 14.75
CA ILE A 559 -18.52 2.04 15.86
C ILE A 559 -19.24 0.74 16.19
N TYR A 560 -19.54 -0.07 15.18
CA TYR A 560 -20.15 -1.39 15.36
C TYR A 560 -19.32 -2.29 16.28
N GLU A 561 -17.99 -2.26 16.17
CA GLU A 561 -17.09 -3.01 17.05
C GLU A 561 -17.24 -2.59 18.52
N LEU A 562 -17.17 -1.28 18.79
CA LEU A 562 -17.32 -0.73 20.13
C LEU A 562 -18.69 -1.04 20.74
N VAL A 563 -19.75 -1.01 19.93
CA VAL A 563 -21.11 -1.40 20.35
C VAL A 563 -21.13 -2.86 20.81
N ARG A 564 -20.54 -3.79 20.05
CA ARG A 564 -20.50 -5.20 20.44
C ARG A 564 -19.74 -5.42 21.74
N GLN A 565 -18.61 -4.74 21.92
CA GLN A 565 -17.78 -4.86 23.12
C GLN A 565 -18.48 -4.26 24.35
N ALA A 566 -19.09 -3.08 24.22
CA ALA A 566 -19.89 -2.47 25.28
C ALA A 566 -21.06 -3.38 25.68
N MET A 567 -21.75 -3.98 24.70
CA MET A 567 -22.81 -4.94 24.97
C MET A 567 -22.30 -6.22 25.63
N LEU A 568 -21.10 -6.70 25.28
CA LEU A 568 -20.49 -7.85 25.95
C LEU A 568 -20.34 -7.59 27.45
N VAL A 569 -19.69 -6.49 27.82
CA VAL A 569 -19.44 -6.16 29.23
C VAL A 569 -20.73 -5.87 29.99
N GLU A 570 -21.72 -5.23 29.36
CA GLU A 570 -23.04 -5.04 29.96
C GLU A 570 -23.77 -6.36 30.21
N GLN A 571 -23.68 -7.32 29.29
CA GLN A 571 -24.28 -8.64 29.49
C GLN A 571 -23.55 -9.45 30.58
N ILE A 572 -22.22 -9.30 30.73
CA ILE A 572 -21.47 -9.92 31.84
C ILE A 572 -22.00 -9.40 33.18
N ILE A 573 -22.12 -8.08 33.34
CA ILE A 573 -22.65 -7.44 34.56
C ILE A 573 -24.09 -7.89 34.82
N LYS A 574 -24.95 -7.81 33.81
CA LYS A 574 -26.38 -8.11 33.95
C LYS A 574 -26.66 -9.56 34.32
N ASN A 575 -25.90 -10.51 33.77
CA ASN A 575 -26.14 -11.94 34.01
C ASN A 575 -25.49 -12.44 35.30
N TYR A 576 -24.60 -11.66 35.92
CA TYR A 576 -23.89 -11.97 37.15
C TYR A 576 -23.33 -13.39 37.17
N ASP A 577 -22.12 -13.54 36.63
CA ASP A 577 -21.40 -14.81 36.62
C ASP A 577 -20.56 -14.96 37.88
N SER A 578 -20.74 -16.05 38.64
CA SER A 578 -19.91 -16.28 39.83
C SER A 578 -18.43 -16.52 39.51
N GLU A 579 -18.12 -16.95 38.28
CA GLU A 579 -16.75 -17.13 37.81
C GLU A 579 -16.08 -15.79 37.46
N LEU A 580 -16.86 -14.77 37.11
CA LEU A 580 -16.41 -13.41 36.78
C LEU A 580 -17.40 -12.37 37.34
N PRO A 581 -17.35 -12.11 38.66
CA PRO A 581 -18.32 -11.22 39.30
C PRO A 581 -18.00 -9.74 39.04
N VAL A 582 -18.72 -9.10 38.12
CA VAL A 582 -18.46 -7.70 37.73
C VAL A 582 -19.60 -6.80 38.18
N ASP A 583 -19.23 -5.68 38.83
CA ASP A 583 -20.17 -4.69 39.36
C ASP A 583 -20.37 -3.51 38.38
N ASP A 584 -19.30 -3.07 37.69
CA ASP A 584 -19.39 -2.06 36.62
C ASP A 584 -18.23 -2.19 35.62
N TYR A 585 -18.16 -1.28 34.63
CA TYR A 585 -17.09 -1.23 33.63
C TYR A 585 -16.58 0.19 33.34
N LEU A 586 -15.38 0.27 32.76
CA LEU A 586 -14.81 1.47 32.16
C LEU A 586 -14.13 1.10 30.83
N HIS A 587 -14.69 1.54 29.70
CA HIS A 587 -14.14 1.23 28.39
C HIS A 587 -13.10 2.28 27.97
N ILE A 588 -11.86 1.84 27.73
CA ILE A 588 -10.77 2.66 27.21
C ILE A 588 -10.55 2.30 25.75
N ASN A 589 -10.52 3.29 24.87
CA ASN A 589 -10.12 3.15 23.49
C ASN A 589 -8.83 3.94 23.24
N VAL A 590 -7.77 3.21 22.88
CA VAL A 590 -6.44 3.77 22.66
C VAL A 590 -6.24 3.99 21.18
N ILE A 591 -6.12 5.26 20.79
CA ILE A 591 -5.94 5.67 19.39
C ILE A 591 -4.91 6.79 19.35
N PRO A 592 -3.82 6.66 18.58
CA PRO A 592 -2.84 7.73 18.42
C PRO A 592 -3.48 9.07 18.02
N GLU A 593 -3.03 10.16 18.62
CA GLU A 593 -3.50 11.53 18.32
C GLU A 593 -3.28 11.92 16.86
N GLY A 594 -2.24 11.38 16.23
CA GLY A 594 -1.97 11.56 14.80
C GLY A 594 -3.02 10.91 13.89
N ASN A 595 -3.78 9.91 14.35
CA ASN A 595 -4.88 9.30 13.60
C ASN A 595 -6.18 10.11 13.79
N VAL A 596 -6.15 11.37 13.32
CA VAL A 596 -7.25 12.34 13.46
C VAL A 596 -8.55 11.82 12.86
N GLU A 597 -8.46 11.10 11.75
CA GLU A 597 -9.61 10.51 11.07
C GLU A 597 -10.36 9.52 11.98
N LEU A 598 -9.66 8.49 12.46
CA LEU A 598 -10.28 7.46 13.29
C LEU A 598 -10.80 8.03 14.61
N ARG A 599 -10.05 8.97 15.22
CA ARG A 599 -10.50 9.65 16.44
C ARG A 599 -11.78 10.45 16.22
N SER A 600 -11.91 11.11 15.07
CA SER A 600 -13.13 11.85 14.73
C SER A 600 -14.33 10.93 14.64
N GLU A 601 -14.21 9.78 13.96
CA GLU A 601 -15.27 8.78 13.86
C GLU A 601 -15.66 8.24 15.24
N VAL A 602 -14.68 7.75 16.02
CA VAL A 602 -14.89 7.15 17.35
C VAL A 602 -15.47 8.15 18.36
N SER A 603 -15.20 9.45 18.22
CA SER A 603 -15.76 10.49 19.09
C SER A 603 -17.30 10.56 19.08
N LEU A 604 -17.94 9.93 18.10
CA LEU A 604 -19.40 9.84 18.00
C LEU A 604 -20.00 8.80 18.94
N PHE A 605 -19.26 7.73 19.27
CA PHE A 605 -19.73 6.65 20.13
C PHE A 605 -20.20 7.12 21.52
N PRO A 606 -19.42 7.87 22.32
CA PRO A 606 -19.83 8.28 23.66
C PRO A 606 -21.13 9.11 23.68
N LYS A 607 -21.39 9.93 22.64
CA LYS A 607 -22.63 10.73 22.52
C LYS A 607 -23.90 9.85 22.49
N GLY A 608 -23.73 8.61 22.09
CA GLY A 608 -24.74 7.56 22.04
C GLY A 608 -25.04 6.87 23.38
N LEU A 609 -24.26 7.14 24.42
CA LEU A 609 -24.33 6.50 25.74
C LEU A 609 -25.16 7.35 26.73
N LYS A 610 -25.83 6.69 27.68
CA LYS A 610 -26.57 7.34 28.79
C LYS A 610 -25.59 7.97 29.77
N ASP A 611 -24.49 7.28 30.04
CA ASP A 611 -23.35 7.73 30.82
C ASP A 611 -22.10 7.72 29.93
N GLU A 612 -21.75 8.90 29.41
CA GLU A 612 -20.57 9.10 28.57
C GLU A 612 -19.27 8.85 29.35
N GLY A 613 -19.29 9.00 30.68
CA GLY A 613 -18.13 8.80 31.55
C GLY A 613 -17.68 7.34 31.69
N LYS A 614 -18.41 6.38 31.10
CA LYS A 614 -17.98 4.98 30.99
C LYS A 614 -17.08 4.71 29.77
N PHE A 615 -16.80 5.71 28.94
CA PHE A 615 -15.95 5.58 27.77
C PHE A 615 -14.87 6.66 27.74
N ILE A 616 -13.63 6.25 27.46
CA ILE A 616 -12.48 7.16 27.38
C ILE A 616 -11.73 6.88 26.09
N MET A 617 -11.40 7.93 25.34
CA MET A 617 -10.57 7.84 24.14
C MET A 617 -9.28 8.63 24.33
N LEU A 618 -8.13 7.96 24.31
CA LEU A 618 -6.84 8.57 24.65
C LEU A 618 -5.70 8.11 23.73
N ASP A 619 -4.59 8.83 23.78
CA ASP A 619 -3.36 8.52 23.06
C ASP A 619 -2.52 7.47 23.83
N PRO A 620 -1.88 6.49 23.17
CA PRO A 620 -1.04 5.51 23.85
C PRO A 620 0.09 6.13 24.68
N ARG A 621 0.71 7.23 24.23
CA ARG A 621 1.75 7.92 25.00
C ARG A 621 1.19 8.52 26.30
N LYS A 622 -0.05 9.02 26.26
CA LYS A 622 -0.75 9.52 27.46
C LYS A 622 -1.04 8.39 28.43
N LEU A 623 -1.50 7.23 27.94
CA LEU A 623 -1.71 6.05 28.77
C LEU A 623 -0.43 5.62 29.48
N MET A 624 0.67 5.56 28.75
CA MET A 624 1.96 5.03 29.23
C MET A 624 2.80 6.06 30.01
N LEU A 625 2.40 7.34 30.05
CA LEU A 625 3.16 8.40 30.72
C LEU A 625 3.47 8.11 32.21
N PRO A 626 2.52 7.58 33.02
CA PRO A 626 2.76 7.35 34.45
C PRO A 626 3.84 6.30 34.74
N ILE A 627 4.09 5.38 33.80
CA ILE A 627 5.09 4.33 33.99
C ILE A 627 6.48 4.73 33.48
N LYS A 628 6.65 5.94 32.93
CA LYS A 628 7.90 6.39 32.30
C LYS A 628 9.12 6.18 33.21
N GLU A 629 9.01 6.56 34.47
CA GLU A 629 10.13 6.48 35.42
C GLU A 629 10.36 5.05 35.94
N THR A 630 9.31 4.22 36.04
CA THR A 630 9.43 2.84 36.52
C THR A 630 9.81 1.86 35.41
N HIS A 631 9.54 2.21 34.16
CA HIS A 631 9.73 1.37 32.97
C HIS A 631 10.45 2.14 31.85
N GLN A 632 11.58 2.77 32.17
CA GLN A 632 12.29 3.67 31.25
C GLN A 632 12.68 3.02 29.91
N ASP A 633 13.17 1.77 29.93
CA ASP A 633 13.58 1.06 28.71
C ASP A 633 12.39 0.78 27.78
N LEU A 634 11.26 0.35 28.36
CA LEU A 634 10.01 0.20 27.62
C LEU A 634 9.55 1.54 27.04
N TYR A 635 9.53 2.59 27.86
CA TYR A 635 9.08 3.91 27.42
C TYR A 635 9.94 4.44 26.26
N ASN A 636 11.27 4.29 26.35
CA ASN A 636 12.20 4.66 25.30
C ASN A 636 12.00 3.83 24.02
N TYR A 637 11.77 2.53 24.16
CA TYR A 637 11.46 1.66 23.03
C TYR A 637 10.17 2.11 22.33
N LEU A 638 9.08 2.32 23.08
CA LEU A 638 7.80 2.75 22.55
C LEU A 638 7.89 4.14 21.90
N GLU A 639 8.61 5.07 22.52
CA GLU A 639 8.85 6.40 21.97
C GLU A 639 9.59 6.32 20.64
N SER A 640 10.69 5.57 20.58
CA SER A 640 11.49 5.43 19.35
C SER A 640 10.73 4.75 18.21
N ARG A 641 9.82 3.84 18.54
CA ARG A 641 9.13 3.00 17.57
C ARG A 641 7.79 3.55 17.11
N TYR A 642 6.95 4.04 18.02
CA TYR A 642 5.54 4.32 17.75
C TYR A 642 5.14 5.80 17.85
N TRP A 643 5.87 6.62 18.61
CA TRP A 643 5.42 7.98 18.99
C TRP A 643 6.22 9.13 18.37
N GLN A 644 7.01 8.85 17.32
CA GLN A 644 7.81 9.84 16.59
C GLN A 644 7.09 10.40 15.36
#